data_AF-A0A945CX71-F1
#
_entry.id   AF-A0A945CX71-F1
#
_cell.length_a   1.000
_cell.length_b   1.000
_cell.length_c   1.000
_cell.angle_alpha   90.00
_cell.angle_beta   90.00
_cell.angle_gamma   90.00
#
_symmetry.space_group_name_H-M   'P 1'
#
loop_
_entity.id
_entity.type
_entity.pdbx_description
1 polymer ?
#
loop_
_entity_poly.entity_id
_entity_poly.type
_entity_poly.pdbx_seq_one_letter_code
_entity_poly.pdbx_strand_id
1 'polypeptide(L)'
;MLRQVFILIATSFIVGCGSWATKEHSRPIPVTPEELTATVDQAFANADVEIAAIIAVPDDQRTFANTVGALDDMMVRLDGDANMPSFMAYVHTDADIREAAQGAAQMWSDWSIDFATNEALYNAIKTYADTNPKLSGEQARMLEHTMRDYRRSGMSLSPEDREKLKTIQKELGTLEIEFDTNIREDKTIVPISAGGLEGVPQDVIDGIEVVDGNYQVTLDYPTFGPIMDYCSVPETRKAVRFAYSKRAGLENVKILERIITLRDESSDLLGYATCADYETETKMSKNAKTVAEFYEKLRPVVRKKAEKDWAELVEAKRKDLGDPTAEFYQHDFSYYYEKIKNDKYSVDSQKVQQYLPLQNVMDGLFEITQNLYGIEYREVTEKAEERGTPLWHEDVRLFEVWDTNTGSQLGEFYIDLHPRDNKYSHAAQWGLVQHKVWEDGTVQLPVAALVCNFTKPTDDKPSLMTHDEAETFFHEFGHCLHTILSEAEIAGFAGTSVERDFVEAPSQMFEEWVWTPETLSLFAKHYETGEPMPAELIDGMIAAKNLQSGIKTEGQIFLGMVDQAYHTDTDGEVDTTQVAYDIHDSVRMYPHTPGSHFQGSFGHLTGYQAGYYGYLWSLVYAQDMFERFKDLGMLNPEAGAYYREKILSKGGTEDSLDLVRDYLGREPSMDAFLESLGLEVGAPLPGEFVSGDPQQSNSGLKWWVITDGGSVGETPVPTDKVKVHYTGWLEDGTKFDSSVDRGEPITFGLNRVIPGWTEGVGRMHVGDKFKLRIPAELGYGSRGGRTIPPNSTLIFDVELLDINPVSPYAKVPPMEQLPGDAVTGDISTSDTGLQWYDIVEGNGETPECAESTVEVHYTGWLVDGTKFDSSVDRGQTIEFELNGVIPGWTEGVGSMKVGGKRKLIIPATLGYGERGAGGVIPGGATLIFDVELISTK
;
A
#
# COMPACT_ATOMS: atom_id res chain seq x y z
N MET A 1 21.85 -0.71 -2.94
CA MET A 1 23.01 -0.31 -2.10
C MET A 1 24.37 -0.17 -2.79
N LEU A 2 24.52 -0.36 -4.11
CA LEU A 2 25.74 0.12 -4.81
C LEU A 2 25.47 0.83 -6.14
N ARG A 3 24.21 1.17 -6.37
CA ARG A 3 23.72 2.01 -7.47
C ARG A 3 22.51 2.77 -6.95
N GLN A 4 22.71 4.05 -6.64
CA GLN A 4 21.73 5.16 -6.73
C GLN A 4 22.29 6.52 -6.26
N VAL A 5 23.60 6.76 -6.46
CA VAL A 5 24.15 8.04 -6.94
C VAL A 5 25.27 7.68 -7.94
N PHE A 6 25.50 8.54 -8.93
CA PHE A 6 26.69 8.57 -9.79
C PHE A 6 27.17 10.04 -9.92
N ILE A 7 28.36 10.21 -10.53
CA ILE A 7 29.08 11.44 -10.96
C ILE A 7 30.08 12.11 -9.93
N LEU A 8 31.41 11.85 -10.05
CA LEU A 8 32.49 11.87 -9.00
C LEU A 8 33.92 12.30 -9.49
N ILE A 9 34.50 13.41 -9.04
CA ILE A 9 35.80 13.61 -8.30
C ILE A 9 37.26 13.28 -8.85
N ALA A 10 38.36 12.88 -8.11
CA ALA A 10 39.68 13.66 -8.11
C ALA A 10 41.22 13.22 -7.95
N THR A 11 42.29 13.99 -7.49
CA THR A 11 42.62 15.21 -6.58
C THR A 11 44.04 15.88 -6.76
N SER A 12 44.34 17.15 -6.30
CA SER A 12 45.71 17.60 -5.83
C SER A 12 45.92 18.80 -4.83
N PHE A 13 46.50 18.54 -3.63
CA PHE A 13 46.90 19.45 -2.50
C PHE A 13 48.06 20.50 -2.80
N ILE A 14 48.53 21.44 -1.94
CA ILE A 14 48.71 21.55 -0.46
C ILE A 14 48.76 23.03 0.05
N VAL A 15 48.51 23.23 1.37
CA VAL A 15 48.86 24.35 2.29
C VAL A 15 47.70 25.31 2.66
N GLY A 16 47.05 25.08 3.81
CA GLY A 16 45.97 25.94 4.30
C GLY A 16 45.39 25.61 5.69
N CYS A 17 46.22 25.48 6.74
CA CYS A 17 45.69 25.38 8.11
C CYS A 17 45.23 26.76 8.64
N GLY A 18 44.10 27.26 8.14
CA GLY A 18 43.53 28.54 8.55
C GLY A 18 42.11 28.79 8.01
N SER A 19 41.21 29.23 8.89
CA SER A 19 39.87 29.78 8.61
C SER A 19 39.01 29.04 7.58
N TRP A 20 38.41 27.90 7.98
CA TRP A 20 37.23 27.33 7.32
C TRP A 20 35.92 28.04 7.72
N ALA A 21 35.90 28.70 8.89
CA ALA A 21 34.74 29.34 9.53
C ALA A 21 34.25 30.65 8.88
N THR A 22 34.32 30.79 7.56
CA THR A 22 33.78 31.93 6.79
C THR A 22 33.29 31.53 5.39
N LYS A 23 32.87 30.27 5.18
CA LYS A 23 32.52 29.73 3.85
C LYS A 23 31.23 28.91 3.79
N GLU A 24 30.48 28.80 4.89
CA GLU A 24 29.41 27.79 5.13
C GLU A 24 28.28 27.73 4.09
N HIS A 25 28.06 28.77 3.27
CA HIS A 25 27.04 28.77 2.22
C HIS A 25 27.59 28.71 0.78
N SER A 26 28.90 28.85 0.55
CA SER A 26 29.42 29.02 -0.82
C SER A 26 29.48 27.69 -1.57
N ARG A 27 28.72 27.60 -2.67
CA ARG A 27 28.60 26.44 -3.56
C ARG A 27 28.79 26.93 -5.00
N PRO A 28 30.05 27.16 -5.43
CA PRO A 28 30.34 27.71 -6.75
C PRO A 28 29.97 26.70 -7.84
N ILE A 29 29.39 27.21 -8.92
CA ILE A 29 29.26 26.46 -10.18
C ILE A 29 30.55 26.72 -10.98
N PRO A 30 31.29 25.69 -11.41
CA PRO A 30 32.50 25.87 -12.22
C PRO A 30 32.23 26.59 -13.54
N VAL A 31 33.07 27.55 -13.91
CA VAL A 31 32.87 28.42 -15.08
C VAL A 31 33.67 28.02 -16.32
N THR A 32 34.53 26.99 -16.23
CA THR A 32 35.14 26.34 -17.41
C THR A 32 35.14 24.82 -17.28
N PRO A 33 35.20 24.05 -18.40
CA PRO A 33 35.30 22.60 -18.36
C PRO A 33 36.52 22.10 -17.60
N GLU A 34 37.65 22.83 -17.68
CA GLU A 34 38.86 22.52 -16.93
C GLU A 34 38.74 22.86 -15.45
N GLU A 35 38.02 23.91 -15.05
CA GLU A 35 37.72 24.17 -13.63
C GLU A 35 36.76 23.14 -13.06
N LEU A 36 35.75 22.73 -13.84
CA LEU A 36 34.84 21.65 -13.46
C LEU A 36 35.65 20.38 -13.24
N THR A 37 36.38 19.95 -14.26
CA THR A 37 37.24 18.77 -14.21
C THR A 37 38.32 18.89 -13.14
N ALA A 38 38.80 20.09 -12.78
CA ALA A 38 39.78 20.33 -11.70
C ALA A 38 39.19 20.45 -10.28
N THR A 39 37.89 20.66 -10.14
CA THR A 39 37.18 20.71 -8.85
C THR A 39 36.62 19.33 -8.51
N VAL A 40 36.08 18.68 -9.55
CA VAL A 40 36.04 17.22 -9.68
C VAL A 40 37.44 16.70 -9.36
N ASP A 41 38.51 17.08 -10.06
CA ASP A 41 39.93 16.86 -9.69
C ASP A 41 40.46 17.59 -8.41
N GLN A 42 39.60 17.85 -7.40
CA GLN A 42 40.05 18.10 -6.02
C GLN A 42 39.60 17.16 -4.85
N ALA A 43 38.52 16.34 -4.87
CA ALA A 43 38.14 15.48 -3.71
C ALA A 43 38.26 13.90 -3.66
N PHE A 44 38.30 13.06 -4.74
CA PHE A 44 38.65 11.59 -4.66
C PHE A 44 39.81 11.38 -3.70
N ALA A 45 40.98 11.98 -3.94
CA ALA A 45 42.19 11.74 -3.16
C ALA A 45 42.36 12.71 -1.98
N ASN A 46 41.35 13.56 -1.70
CA ASN A 46 41.04 13.92 -0.32
C ASN A 46 40.48 12.66 0.36
N ALA A 47 39.44 12.04 -0.21
CA ALA A 47 38.87 10.80 0.31
C ALA A 47 39.81 9.57 0.25
N ASP A 48 40.75 9.43 -0.68
CA ASP A 48 41.74 8.34 -0.67
C ASP A 48 42.75 8.54 0.46
N VAL A 49 43.04 9.81 0.80
CA VAL A 49 43.83 10.17 1.99
C VAL A 49 43.03 9.89 3.27
N GLU A 50 41.72 10.10 3.27
CA GLU A 50 40.84 9.74 4.40
C GLU A 50 40.64 8.21 4.54
N ILE A 51 40.42 7.48 3.44
CA ILE A 51 40.39 6.01 3.36
C ILE A 51 41.73 5.44 3.84
N ALA A 52 42.86 6.00 3.40
CA ALA A 52 44.18 5.62 3.89
C ALA A 52 44.33 5.89 5.39
N ALA A 53 43.73 6.97 5.92
CA ALA A 53 43.71 7.25 7.35
C ALA A 53 42.85 6.23 8.13
N ILE A 54 41.65 5.90 7.66
CA ILE A 54 40.74 4.87 8.24
C ILE A 54 41.43 3.49 8.28
N ILE A 55 42.09 3.12 7.18
CA ILE A 55 42.89 1.88 7.09
C ILE A 55 44.03 1.90 8.12
N ALA A 56 44.73 3.03 8.25
CA ALA A 56 45.90 3.19 9.12
C ALA A 56 45.60 3.29 10.62
N VAL A 57 44.33 3.42 11.05
CA VAL A 57 43.95 3.33 12.48
C VAL A 57 44.34 1.94 13.01
N PRO A 58 45.13 1.83 14.09
CA PRO A 58 45.47 0.53 14.69
C PRO A 58 44.22 -0.20 15.21
N ASP A 59 44.19 -1.53 15.09
CA ASP A 59 42.99 -2.33 15.40
C ASP A 59 42.54 -2.23 16.87
N ASP A 60 43.46 -1.92 17.81
CA ASP A 60 43.17 -1.67 19.23
C ASP A 60 42.66 -0.25 19.53
N GLN A 61 42.57 0.61 18.51
CA GLN A 61 42.18 2.02 18.57
C GLN A 61 40.98 2.35 17.66
N ARG A 62 40.38 1.36 17.00
CA ARG A 62 39.18 1.53 16.17
C ARG A 62 37.95 1.85 17.02
N THR A 63 37.26 2.93 16.66
CA THR A 63 35.99 3.39 17.22
C THR A 63 35.00 3.65 16.08
N PHE A 64 33.72 3.89 16.39
CA PHE A 64 32.74 4.26 15.36
C PHE A 64 33.21 5.51 14.59
N ALA A 65 33.51 6.60 15.31
CA ALA A 65 33.91 7.87 14.72
C ALA A 65 35.14 7.78 13.81
N ASN A 66 36.17 6.99 14.17
CA ASN A 66 37.39 6.89 13.37
C ASN A 66 37.42 5.70 12.38
N THR A 67 36.31 4.96 12.21
CA THR A 67 36.20 3.92 11.17
C THR A 67 34.90 4.02 10.37
N VAL A 68 33.76 3.68 10.96
CA VAL A 68 32.46 3.63 10.24
C VAL A 68 31.90 5.03 10.01
N GLY A 69 31.80 5.86 11.05
CA GLY A 69 31.36 7.25 10.93
C GLY A 69 32.29 8.09 10.06
N ALA A 70 33.59 7.79 10.05
CA ALA A 70 34.57 8.40 9.15
C ALA A 70 34.23 8.18 7.65
N LEU A 71 33.46 7.15 7.29
CA LEU A 71 32.99 6.93 5.91
C LEU A 71 31.87 7.89 5.53
N ASP A 72 30.95 8.19 6.45
CA ASP A 72 29.87 9.18 6.24
C ASP A 72 30.48 10.59 6.17
N ASP A 73 31.35 10.91 7.14
CA ASP A 73 32.13 12.15 7.16
C ASP A 73 32.94 12.38 5.88
N MET A 74 33.59 11.32 5.38
CA MET A 74 34.30 11.32 4.09
C MET A 74 33.31 11.53 2.94
N MET A 75 32.27 10.69 2.82
CA MET A 75 31.30 10.74 1.72
C MET A 75 30.61 12.11 1.64
N VAL A 76 30.38 12.78 2.77
CA VAL A 76 29.70 14.07 2.79
C VAL A 76 30.59 15.22 2.35
N ARG A 77 31.89 15.20 2.67
CA ARG A 77 32.86 16.13 2.08
C ARG A 77 33.01 15.90 0.58
N LEU A 78 33.05 14.62 0.21
CA LEU A 78 33.23 14.11 -1.14
C LEU A 78 32.06 14.52 -2.05
N ASP A 79 30.82 14.24 -1.62
CA ASP A 79 29.57 14.70 -2.22
C ASP A 79 29.49 16.24 -2.28
N GLY A 80 29.83 16.93 -1.20
CA GLY A 80 29.73 18.39 -1.09
C GLY A 80 30.60 19.16 -2.08
N ASP A 81 31.81 18.65 -2.37
CA ASP A 81 32.72 19.24 -3.37
C ASP A 81 32.32 18.89 -4.83
N ALA A 82 31.47 17.88 -5.05
CA ALA A 82 31.25 17.28 -6.37
C ALA A 82 29.82 17.31 -6.92
N ASN A 83 28.80 17.12 -6.09
CA ASN A 83 27.41 16.97 -6.53
C ASN A 83 26.92 18.16 -7.36
N MET A 84 27.34 19.40 -7.03
CA MET A 84 27.00 20.59 -7.81
C MET A 84 27.72 20.63 -9.19
N PRO A 85 29.07 20.49 -9.29
CA PRO A 85 29.75 20.24 -10.56
C PRO A 85 29.12 19.13 -11.40
N SER A 86 28.83 17.98 -10.79
CA SER A 86 28.23 16.81 -11.40
C SER A 86 26.83 17.06 -11.95
N PHE A 87 26.00 17.77 -11.18
CA PHE A 87 24.63 18.10 -11.56
C PHE A 87 24.55 18.97 -12.82
N MET A 88 25.61 19.71 -13.18
CA MET A 88 25.64 20.51 -14.40
C MET A 88 25.41 19.70 -15.68
N ALA A 89 25.68 18.38 -15.68
CA ALA A 89 25.36 17.47 -16.77
C ALA A 89 23.87 17.47 -17.17
N TYR A 90 22.98 17.80 -16.23
CA TYR A 90 21.52 17.77 -16.40
C TYR A 90 20.90 19.13 -16.73
N VAL A 91 21.57 20.24 -16.44
CA VAL A 91 20.95 21.58 -16.43
C VAL A 91 21.75 22.70 -17.11
N HIS A 92 23.07 22.56 -17.27
CA HIS A 92 23.89 23.65 -17.76
C HIS A 92 23.71 23.89 -19.27
N THR A 93 23.73 25.14 -19.72
CA THR A 93 23.48 25.52 -21.12
C THR A 93 24.67 25.29 -22.05
N ASP A 94 25.90 25.54 -21.58
CA ASP A 94 27.12 25.23 -22.32
C ASP A 94 27.31 23.72 -22.46
N ALA A 95 27.65 23.27 -23.68
CA ALA A 95 27.86 21.87 -24.00
C ALA A 95 29.18 21.32 -23.46
N ASP A 96 30.24 22.12 -23.47
CA ASP A 96 31.57 21.67 -23.05
C ASP A 96 31.60 21.45 -21.52
N ILE A 97 30.81 22.25 -20.78
CA ILE A 97 30.55 22.05 -19.34
C ILE A 97 29.75 20.77 -19.08
N ARG A 98 28.71 20.48 -19.88
CA ARG A 98 27.97 19.21 -19.75
C ARG A 98 28.83 18.01 -20.08
N GLU A 99 29.72 18.09 -21.08
CA GLU A 99 30.66 17.01 -21.42
C GLU A 99 31.65 16.77 -20.28
N ALA A 100 32.19 17.82 -19.65
CA ALA A 100 33.03 17.68 -18.46
C ALA A 100 32.29 17.08 -17.25
N ALA A 101 31.04 17.50 -17.01
CA ALA A 101 30.20 16.93 -15.96
C ALA A 101 29.80 15.47 -16.26
N GLN A 102 29.70 15.07 -17.54
CA GLN A 102 29.57 13.67 -17.95
C GLN A 102 30.90 12.91 -17.84
N GLY A 103 32.05 13.57 -17.98
CA GLY A 103 33.37 13.02 -17.64
C GLY A 103 33.44 12.58 -16.18
N ALA A 104 32.96 13.44 -15.27
CA ALA A 104 32.79 13.08 -13.86
C ALA A 104 31.86 11.86 -13.65
N ALA A 105 30.95 11.54 -14.58
CA ALA A 105 30.07 10.37 -14.49
C ALA A 105 30.85 9.06 -14.59
N GLN A 106 31.74 8.99 -15.58
CA GLN A 106 32.66 7.85 -15.72
C GLN A 106 33.57 7.73 -14.49
N MET A 107 34.06 8.85 -13.99
CA MET A 107 34.90 8.89 -12.80
C MET A 107 34.17 8.34 -11.56
N TRP A 108 32.83 8.49 -11.43
CA TRP A 108 32.05 7.78 -10.37
C TRP A 108 32.03 6.28 -10.56
N SER A 109 31.79 5.82 -11.78
CA SER A 109 31.85 4.38 -12.06
C SER A 109 33.21 3.79 -11.66
N ASP A 110 34.30 4.50 -11.94
CA ASP A 110 35.65 3.97 -11.75
C ASP A 110 36.06 3.89 -10.26
N TRP A 111 35.99 4.99 -9.50
CA TRP A 111 36.40 4.98 -8.09
C TRP A 111 35.38 4.32 -7.17
N SER A 112 34.07 4.37 -7.45
CA SER A 112 33.08 3.68 -6.59
C SER A 112 33.25 2.16 -6.62
N ILE A 113 33.66 1.59 -7.76
CA ILE A 113 34.06 0.18 -7.88
C ILE A 113 35.30 -0.11 -7.00
N ASP A 114 36.33 0.74 -7.04
CA ASP A 114 37.55 0.53 -6.28
C ASP A 114 37.37 0.78 -4.76
N PHE A 115 36.53 1.72 -4.35
CA PHE A 115 36.06 1.92 -2.97
C PHE A 115 35.29 0.69 -2.46
N ALA A 116 34.29 0.24 -3.23
CA ALA A 116 33.48 -0.94 -2.90
C ALA A 116 34.29 -2.24 -2.80
N THR A 117 35.36 -2.35 -3.59
CA THR A 117 36.23 -3.54 -3.64
C THR A 117 37.54 -3.38 -2.85
N ASN A 118 37.70 -2.29 -2.08
CA ASN A 118 38.90 -2.01 -1.29
C ASN A 118 39.04 -3.00 -0.12
N GLU A 119 39.84 -4.05 -0.32
CA GLU A 119 40.04 -5.10 0.68
C GLU A 119 40.72 -4.61 1.96
N ALA A 120 41.55 -3.56 1.92
CA ALA A 120 42.14 -2.99 3.12
C ALA A 120 41.09 -2.23 3.96
N LEU A 121 40.22 -1.46 3.31
CA LEU A 121 39.12 -0.74 3.97
C LEU A 121 38.06 -1.70 4.52
N TYR A 122 37.65 -2.70 3.73
CA TYR A 122 36.76 -3.77 4.18
C TYR A 122 37.33 -4.50 5.41
N ASN A 123 38.61 -4.90 5.40
CA ASN A 123 39.22 -5.58 6.54
C ASN A 123 39.31 -4.67 7.77
N ALA A 124 39.59 -3.38 7.61
CA ALA A 124 39.59 -2.40 8.71
C ALA A 124 38.21 -2.29 9.38
N ILE A 125 37.14 -2.15 8.58
CA ILE A 125 35.76 -2.04 9.05
C ILE A 125 35.27 -3.37 9.64
N LYS A 126 35.55 -4.50 8.98
CA LYS A 126 35.22 -5.84 9.49
C LYS A 126 35.92 -6.13 10.82
N THR A 127 37.18 -5.71 10.98
CA THR A 127 37.92 -5.89 12.25
C THR A 127 37.26 -5.11 13.39
N TYR A 128 36.72 -3.91 13.12
CA TYR A 128 35.90 -3.19 14.09
C TYR A 128 34.56 -3.90 14.36
N ALA A 129 33.85 -4.35 13.32
CA ALA A 129 32.58 -5.07 13.43
C ALA A 129 32.71 -6.37 14.26
N ASP A 130 33.77 -7.13 14.05
CA ASP A 130 34.07 -8.39 14.76
C ASP A 130 34.29 -8.19 16.27
N THR A 131 34.51 -6.95 16.75
CA THR A 131 34.54 -6.65 18.20
C THR A 131 33.15 -6.68 18.87
N ASN A 132 32.08 -6.73 18.07
CA ASN A 132 30.69 -6.57 18.48
C ASN A 132 30.47 -5.26 19.30
N PRO A 133 30.69 -4.09 18.67
CA PRO A 133 30.64 -2.80 19.36
C PRO A 133 29.22 -2.47 19.85
N LYS A 134 29.12 -1.82 21.00
CA LYS A 134 27.85 -1.42 21.62
C LYS A 134 27.34 -0.11 21.02
N LEU A 135 26.79 -0.19 19.81
CA LEU A 135 26.15 0.91 19.11
C LEU A 135 24.62 0.88 19.33
N SER A 136 23.95 1.98 19.00
CA SER A 136 22.49 2.14 19.06
C SER A 136 22.02 3.19 18.07
N GLY A 137 20.76 3.12 17.64
CA GLY A 137 20.20 4.05 16.65
C GLY A 137 20.97 4.02 15.33
N GLU A 138 21.11 5.19 14.71
CA GLU A 138 21.78 5.36 13.40
C GLU A 138 23.18 4.73 13.35
N GLN A 139 23.98 4.82 14.42
CA GLN A 139 25.32 4.22 14.45
C GLN A 139 25.30 2.69 14.29
N ALA A 140 24.30 2.02 14.87
CA ALA A 140 24.13 0.57 14.72
C ALA A 140 23.65 0.23 13.30
N ARG A 141 22.65 0.97 12.80
CA ARG A 141 22.10 0.81 11.45
C ARG A 141 23.14 1.04 10.36
N MET A 142 24.01 2.05 10.53
CA MET A 142 25.09 2.34 9.60
C MET A 142 26.10 1.19 9.55
N LEU A 143 26.54 0.65 10.70
CA LEU A 143 27.44 -0.50 10.72
C LEU A 143 26.78 -1.75 10.08
N GLU A 144 25.51 -2.00 10.37
CA GLU A 144 24.75 -3.11 9.76
C GLU A 144 24.65 -2.96 8.25
N HIS A 145 24.27 -1.78 7.76
CA HIS A 145 24.21 -1.45 6.34
C HIS A 145 25.58 -1.62 5.68
N THR A 146 26.63 -0.95 6.17
CA THR A 146 28.00 -1.08 5.64
C THR A 146 28.45 -2.55 5.53
N MET A 147 28.14 -3.39 6.52
CA MET A 147 28.49 -4.82 6.50
C MET A 147 27.59 -5.66 5.56
N ARG A 148 26.29 -5.35 5.47
CA ARG A 148 25.39 -5.92 4.46
C ARG A 148 25.91 -5.62 3.06
N ASP A 149 26.39 -4.40 2.85
CA ASP A 149 26.67 -3.85 1.54
C ASP A 149 28.04 -4.33 1.02
N TYR A 150 29.07 -4.47 1.87
CA TYR A 150 30.29 -5.20 1.48
C TYR A 150 30.07 -6.67 1.13
N ARG A 151 29.09 -7.35 1.75
CA ARG A 151 28.68 -8.71 1.33
C ARG A 151 28.06 -8.65 -0.08
N ARG A 152 27.21 -7.65 -0.37
CA ARG A 152 26.64 -7.40 -1.71
C ARG A 152 27.70 -7.05 -2.77
N SER A 153 28.80 -6.38 -2.37
CA SER A 153 29.98 -6.14 -3.22
C SER A 153 30.83 -7.38 -3.48
N GLY A 154 30.49 -8.54 -2.92
CA GLY A 154 31.28 -9.76 -3.04
C GLY A 154 32.58 -9.77 -2.24
N MET A 155 32.74 -8.93 -1.20
CA MET A 155 33.95 -8.95 -0.37
C MET A 155 34.13 -10.24 0.44
N SER A 156 33.03 -10.98 0.64
CA SER A 156 33.04 -12.33 1.22
C SER A 156 33.40 -13.46 0.24
N LEU A 157 33.47 -13.18 -1.07
CA LEU A 157 33.81 -14.16 -2.10
C LEU A 157 35.32 -14.49 -2.13
N SER A 158 35.68 -15.55 -2.85
CA SER A 158 37.08 -15.84 -3.16
C SER A 158 37.67 -14.75 -4.09
N PRO A 159 39.01 -14.55 -4.10
CA PRO A 159 39.64 -13.60 -5.03
C PRO A 159 39.40 -13.93 -6.51
N GLU A 160 39.19 -15.21 -6.87
CA GLU A 160 38.86 -15.61 -8.25
C GLU A 160 37.43 -15.17 -8.61
N ASP A 161 36.50 -15.35 -7.68
CA ASP A 161 35.08 -15.05 -7.88
C ASP A 161 34.81 -13.54 -7.81
N ARG A 162 35.55 -12.79 -6.98
CA ARG A 162 35.47 -11.33 -6.95
C ARG A 162 35.97 -10.69 -8.25
N GLU A 163 36.96 -11.29 -8.94
CA GLU A 163 37.41 -10.80 -10.25
C GLU A 163 36.40 -11.12 -11.37
N LYS A 164 35.70 -12.26 -11.30
CA LYS A 164 34.54 -12.55 -12.18
C LYS A 164 33.45 -11.49 -11.99
N LEU A 165 33.07 -11.22 -10.74
CA LEU A 165 32.09 -10.19 -10.39
C LEU A 165 32.51 -8.80 -10.90
N LYS A 166 33.78 -8.41 -10.70
CA LYS A 166 34.32 -7.13 -11.19
C LYS A 166 34.37 -7.04 -12.72
N THR A 167 34.46 -8.18 -13.42
CA THR A 167 34.34 -8.24 -14.89
C THR A 167 32.89 -8.03 -15.32
N ILE A 168 31.95 -8.76 -14.72
CA ILE A 168 30.49 -8.66 -14.97
C ILE A 168 29.99 -7.23 -14.72
N GLN A 169 30.36 -6.62 -13.60
CA GLN A 169 29.95 -5.25 -13.22
C GLN A 169 30.44 -4.18 -14.22
N LYS A 170 31.60 -4.37 -14.86
CA LYS A 170 32.12 -3.47 -15.89
C LYS A 170 31.39 -3.62 -17.22
N GLU A 171 31.02 -4.85 -17.60
CA GLU A 171 30.21 -5.09 -18.80
C GLU A 171 28.80 -4.48 -18.61
N LEU A 172 28.18 -4.69 -17.44
CA LEU A 172 26.91 -4.07 -17.05
C LEU A 172 26.93 -2.55 -17.14
N GLY A 173 27.89 -1.89 -16.47
CA GLY A 173 28.00 -0.43 -16.49
C GLY A 173 28.19 0.14 -17.91
N THR A 174 28.90 -0.57 -18.78
CA THR A 174 29.06 -0.17 -20.19
C THR A 174 27.72 -0.26 -20.95
N LEU A 175 27.05 -1.42 -20.85
CA LEU A 175 25.82 -1.71 -21.60
C LEU A 175 24.65 -0.84 -21.16
N GLU A 176 24.55 -0.47 -19.89
CA GLU A 176 23.46 0.37 -19.40
C GLU A 176 23.63 1.84 -19.84
N ILE A 177 24.87 2.35 -19.89
CA ILE A 177 25.16 3.67 -20.48
C ILE A 177 24.84 3.67 -21.98
N GLU A 178 25.13 2.57 -22.70
CA GLU A 178 24.76 2.40 -24.11
C GLU A 178 23.23 2.38 -24.28
N PHE A 179 22.51 1.63 -23.43
CA PHE A 179 21.05 1.54 -23.42
C PHE A 179 20.39 2.90 -23.22
N ASP A 180 20.80 3.66 -22.20
CA ASP A 180 20.25 4.99 -21.90
C ASP A 180 20.59 6.02 -22.99
N THR A 181 21.78 5.92 -23.58
CA THR A 181 22.23 6.81 -24.66
C THR A 181 21.43 6.57 -25.94
N ASN A 182 21.18 5.31 -26.32
CA ASN A 182 20.36 4.97 -27.48
C ASN A 182 18.90 5.46 -27.35
N ILE A 183 18.37 5.58 -26.13
CA ILE A 183 17.07 6.20 -25.86
C ILE A 183 17.14 7.72 -25.99
N ARG A 184 18.18 8.35 -25.42
CA ARG A 184 18.37 9.81 -25.41
C ARG A 184 18.67 10.38 -26.78
N GLU A 185 19.36 9.64 -27.64
CA GLU A 185 19.70 10.06 -29.01
C GLU A 185 18.65 9.69 -30.06
N ASP A 186 17.54 9.04 -29.67
CA ASP A 186 16.47 8.66 -30.59
C ASP A 186 15.81 9.90 -31.21
N LYS A 187 16.11 10.11 -32.50
CA LYS A 187 15.58 11.21 -33.33
C LYS A 187 14.54 10.68 -34.32
N THR A 188 13.71 9.73 -33.89
CA THR A 188 12.61 9.21 -34.72
C THR A 188 11.59 10.30 -35.00
N ILE A 189 11.41 10.59 -36.29
CA ILE A 189 10.40 11.51 -36.81
C ILE A 189 9.34 10.71 -37.56
N VAL A 190 8.08 11.09 -37.39
CA VAL A 190 6.92 10.54 -38.09
C VAL A 190 6.36 11.61 -39.04
N PRO A 191 6.62 11.54 -40.37
CA PRO A 191 6.11 12.53 -41.31
C PRO A 191 4.58 12.41 -41.46
N ILE A 192 3.84 13.42 -40.99
CA ILE A 192 2.38 13.49 -41.09
C ILE A 192 1.97 14.54 -42.14
N SER A 193 1.22 14.12 -43.15
CA SER A 193 0.76 15.01 -44.23
C SER A 193 -0.23 16.08 -43.74
N ALA A 194 -0.32 17.20 -44.45
CA ALA A 194 -1.31 18.25 -44.20
C ALA A 194 -2.75 17.69 -43.98
N GLY A 195 -3.40 18.11 -42.89
CA GLY A 195 -4.70 17.58 -42.43
C GLY A 195 -4.61 16.35 -41.53
N GLY A 196 -3.46 15.68 -41.43
CA GLY A 196 -3.26 14.51 -40.56
C GLY A 196 -3.21 14.81 -39.05
N LEU A 197 -3.15 16.09 -38.65
CA LEU A 197 -3.17 16.57 -37.26
C LEU A 197 -4.53 17.20 -36.87
N GLU A 198 -5.63 16.84 -37.54
CA GLU A 198 -6.96 17.35 -37.18
C GLU A 198 -7.29 17.06 -35.71
N GLY A 199 -7.78 18.08 -34.99
CA GLY A 199 -8.10 18.03 -33.56
C GLY A 199 -6.96 18.43 -32.61
N VAL A 200 -5.69 18.37 -33.05
CA VAL A 200 -4.54 18.75 -32.22
C VAL A 200 -4.55 20.27 -31.93
N PRO A 201 -4.17 20.75 -30.72
CA PRO A 201 -4.13 22.18 -30.41
C PRO A 201 -3.21 22.97 -31.37
N GLN A 202 -3.64 24.17 -31.76
CA GLN A 202 -2.94 24.96 -32.78
C GLN A 202 -1.56 25.44 -32.30
N ASP A 203 -1.40 25.73 -31.01
CA ASP A 203 -0.11 26.09 -30.39
C ASP A 203 0.90 24.93 -30.42
N VAL A 204 0.43 23.68 -30.34
CA VAL A 204 1.27 22.49 -30.58
C VAL A 204 1.60 22.35 -32.07
N ILE A 205 0.63 22.53 -32.98
CA ILE A 205 0.85 22.44 -34.44
C ILE A 205 1.85 23.49 -34.92
N ASP A 206 1.77 24.73 -34.40
CA ASP A 206 2.64 25.85 -34.79
C ASP A 206 4.11 25.65 -34.35
N GLY A 207 4.36 24.75 -33.39
CA GLY A 207 5.71 24.35 -32.97
C GLY A 207 6.38 23.26 -33.83
N ILE A 208 5.64 22.57 -34.70
CA ILE A 208 6.16 21.41 -35.45
C ILE A 208 6.76 21.85 -36.80
N GLU A 209 8.01 21.44 -37.08
CA GLU A 209 8.66 21.73 -38.37
C GLU A 209 7.89 21.12 -39.55
N VAL A 210 7.80 21.86 -40.67
CA VAL A 210 7.14 21.39 -41.90
C VAL A 210 8.17 21.24 -43.03
N VAL A 211 8.43 19.99 -43.42
CA VAL A 211 9.36 19.62 -44.51
C VAL A 211 8.61 18.91 -45.63
N ASP A 212 8.81 19.37 -46.87
CA ASP A 212 8.13 18.89 -48.10
C ASP A 212 6.59 18.78 -47.99
N GLY A 213 5.98 19.62 -47.14
CA GLY A 213 4.52 19.67 -46.91
C GLY A 213 4.00 18.67 -45.87
N ASN A 214 4.89 18.02 -45.11
CA ASN A 214 4.56 17.13 -43.99
C ASN A 214 5.08 17.72 -42.68
N TYR A 215 4.27 17.67 -41.63
CA TYR A 215 4.68 17.92 -40.25
C TYR A 215 5.66 16.84 -39.80
N GLN A 216 6.81 17.24 -39.29
CA GLN A 216 7.85 16.35 -38.77
C GLN A 216 7.56 16.05 -37.29
N VAL A 217 6.61 15.15 -37.03
CA VAL A 217 6.19 14.82 -35.65
C VAL A 217 7.30 14.06 -34.93
N THR A 218 7.85 14.68 -33.89
CA THR A 218 8.80 14.09 -32.93
C THR A 218 8.09 13.31 -31.82
N LEU A 219 8.85 12.65 -30.95
CA LEU A 219 8.36 11.73 -29.92
C LEU A 219 8.68 12.17 -28.47
N ASP A 220 9.03 13.45 -28.28
CA ASP A 220 9.03 14.14 -26.99
C ASP A 220 7.61 14.28 -26.41
N TYR A 221 7.47 14.45 -25.09
CA TYR A 221 6.14 14.51 -24.46
C TYR A 221 5.27 15.71 -24.89
N PRO A 222 5.78 16.95 -25.01
CA PRO A 222 5.00 18.10 -25.47
C PRO A 222 4.36 17.90 -26.86
N THR A 223 5.02 17.17 -27.76
CA THR A 223 4.49 16.85 -29.08
C THR A 223 3.63 15.57 -29.06
N PHE A 224 4.10 14.51 -28.41
CA PHE A 224 3.48 13.18 -28.41
C PHE A 224 2.13 13.15 -27.67
N GLY A 225 2.05 13.73 -26.48
CA GLY A 225 0.85 13.71 -25.64
C GLY A 225 -0.38 14.29 -26.36
N PRO A 226 -0.35 15.59 -26.74
CA PRO A 226 -1.47 16.24 -27.42
C PRO A 226 -1.90 15.58 -28.73
N ILE A 227 -0.99 14.89 -29.45
CA ILE A 227 -1.34 14.09 -30.63
C ILE A 227 -2.11 12.82 -30.24
N MET A 228 -1.70 12.12 -29.18
CA MET A 228 -2.42 10.95 -28.68
C MET A 228 -3.78 11.30 -28.05
N ASP A 229 -3.86 12.46 -27.41
CA ASP A 229 -5.02 12.94 -26.64
C ASP A 229 -6.09 13.60 -27.53
N TYR A 230 -5.70 14.43 -28.51
CA TYR A 230 -6.65 15.26 -29.26
C TYR A 230 -6.75 14.94 -30.76
N CYS A 231 -5.79 14.23 -31.37
CA CYS A 231 -5.84 13.98 -32.81
C CYS A 231 -7.00 13.04 -33.19
N SER A 232 -7.95 13.54 -33.98
CA SER A 232 -9.11 12.77 -34.43
C SER A 232 -8.75 11.67 -35.43
N VAL A 233 -7.65 11.82 -36.16
CA VAL A 233 -7.19 10.93 -37.24
C VAL A 233 -6.59 9.62 -36.66
N PRO A 234 -7.27 8.46 -36.76
CA PRO A 234 -6.83 7.26 -36.04
C PRO A 234 -5.50 6.69 -36.57
N GLU A 235 -5.26 6.78 -37.88
CA GLU A 235 -4.00 6.33 -38.50
C GLU A 235 -2.80 7.18 -38.08
N THR A 236 -3.00 8.47 -37.75
CA THR A 236 -1.95 9.32 -37.16
C THR A 236 -1.58 8.84 -35.77
N ARG A 237 -2.57 8.71 -34.85
CA ARG A 237 -2.33 8.18 -33.49
C ARG A 237 -1.65 6.82 -33.52
N LYS A 238 -2.09 5.94 -34.42
CA LYS A 238 -1.55 4.60 -34.64
C LYS A 238 -0.11 4.62 -35.14
N ALA A 239 0.23 5.47 -36.12
CA ALA A 239 1.60 5.60 -36.64
C ALA A 239 2.54 6.17 -35.56
N VAL A 240 2.14 7.24 -34.89
CA VAL A 240 2.91 7.90 -33.82
C VAL A 240 3.11 6.96 -32.62
N ARG A 241 2.06 6.26 -32.16
CA ARG A 241 2.17 5.28 -31.07
C ARG A 241 3.06 4.09 -31.44
N PHE A 242 2.99 3.60 -32.69
CA PHE A 242 3.84 2.49 -33.14
C PHE A 242 5.31 2.90 -33.23
N ALA A 243 5.61 4.11 -33.71
CA ALA A 243 6.96 4.67 -33.70
C ALA A 243 7.50 4.84 -32.26
N TYR A 244 6.69 5.38 -31.35
CA TYR A 244 7.04 5.47 -29.92
C TYR A 244 7.36 4.10 -29.30
N SER A 245 6.60 3.06 -29.67
CA SER A 245 6.83 1.68 -29.23
C SER A 245 8.07 0.99 -29.83
N LYS A 246 8.92 1.74 -30.55
CA LYS A 246 10.12 1.26 -31.26
C LYS A 246 11.39 2.08 -31.01
N ARG A 247 11.34 3.12 -30.17
CA ARG A 247 12.51 3.96 -29.87
C ARG A 247 13.69 3.13 -29.37
N ALA A 248 14.91 3.52 -29.72
CA ALA A 248 16.18 2.79 -29.55
C ALA A 248 16.27 1.40 -30.24
N GLY A 249 15.16 0.86 -30.76
CA GLY A 249 15.11 -0.25 -31.70
C GLY A 249 15.56 -1.62 -31.17
N LEU A 250 15.82 -2.53 -32.12
CA LEU A 250 16.25 -3.92 -31.87
C LEU A 250 17.72 -4.04 -31.43
N GLU A 251 18.42 -2.93 -31.27
CA GLU A 251 19.77 -2.88 -30.70
C GLU A 251 19.67 -2.88 -29.18
N ASN A 252 18.89 -1.94 -28.61
CA ASN A 252 18.61 -1.89 -27.17
C ASN A 252 17.93 -3.13 -26.61
N VAL A 253 17.12 -3.84 -27.40
CA VAL A 253 16.53 -5.13 -26.98
C VAL A 253 17.62 -6.15 -26.64
N LYS A 254 18.68 -6.26 -27.45
CA LYS A 254 19.79 -7.20 -27.21
C LYS A 254 20.71 -6.74 -26.09
N ILE A 255 20.90 -5.43 -25.97
CA ILE A 255 21.66 -4.82 -24.87
C ILE A 255 20.98 -5.15 -23.54
N LEU A 256 19.66 -4.97 -23.46
CA LEU A 256 18.82 -5.38 -22.32
C LEU A 256 18.93 -6.90 -22.04
N GLU A 257 18.85 -7.75 -23.06
CA GLU A 257 18.95 -9.21 -22.93
C GLU A 257 20.32 -9.63 -22.35
N ARG A 258 21.42 -9.00 -22.80
CA ARG A 258 22.75 -9.22 -22.20
C ARG A 258 22.87 -8.66 -20.78
N ILE A 259 22.27 -7.50 -20.49
CA ILE A 259 22.20 -6.92 -19.15
C ILE A 259 21.47 -7.87 -18.19
N ILE A 260 20.35 -8.47 -18.61
CA ILE A 260 19.59 -9.45 -17.82
C ILE A 260 20.46 -10.67 -17.50
N THR A 261 21.09 -11.27 -18.51
CA THR A 261 21.99 -12.43 -18.34
C THR A 261 23.12 -12.12 -17.35
N LEU A 262 23.77 -10.96 -17.49
CA LEU A 262 24.84 -10.51 -16.59
C LEU A 262 24.38 -10.24 -15.15
N ARG A 263 23.15 -9.74 -14.97
CA ARG A 263 22.56 -9.54 -13.63
C ARG A 263 22.26 -10.87 -12.95
N ASP A 264 21.80 -11.87 -13.71
CA ASP A 264 21.60 -13.23 -13.22
C ASP A 264 22.95 -13.86 -12.81
N GLU A 265 23.93 -13.89 -13.73
CA GLU A 265 25.33 -14.32 -13.48
C GLU A 265 25.92 -13.65 -12.21
N SER A 266 25.66 -12.35 -12.02
CA SER A 266 26.11 -11.60 -10.84
C SER A 266 25.39 -12.02 -9.55
N SER A 267 24.09 -12.31 -9.60
CA SER A 267 23.29 -12.63 -8.42
C SER A 267 23.54 -14.05 -7.91
N ASP A 268 23.72 -15.00 -8.83
CA ASP A 268 24.05 -16.40 -8.57
C ASP A 268 25.45 -16.50 -7.92
N LEU A 269 26.43 -15.75 -8.46
CA LEU A 269 27.79 -15.63 -7.93
C LEU A 269 27.84 -15.00 -6.52
N LEU A 270 26.86 -14.15 -6.19
CA LEU A 270 26.69 -13.54 -4.87
C LEU A 270 25.85 -14.40 -3.90
N GLY A 271 25.29 -15.52 -4.36
CA GLY A 271 24.53 -16.47 -3.55
C GLY A 271 23.06 -16.12 -3.31
N TYR A 272 22.45 -15.34 -4.21
CA TYR A 272 21.00 -15.09 -4.22
C TYR A 272 20.29 -16.14 -5.10
N ALA A 273 18.96 -16.21 -5.00
CA ALA A 273 18.15 -17.14 -5.81
C ALA A 273 17.74 -16.55 -7.17
N THR A 274 17.70 -15.23 -7.28
CA THR A 274 17.38 -14.46 -8.49
C THR A 274 18.02 -13.06 -8.40
N CYS A 275 18.12 -12.35 -9.53
CA CYS A 275 18.44 -10.92 -9.54
C CYS A 275 17.41 -10.10 -8.72
N ALA A 276 16.12 -10.43 -8.80
CA ALA A 276 15.08 -9.73 -8.06
C ALA A 276 15.23 -9.88 -6.54
N ASP A 277 15.64 -11.05 -6.02
CA ASP A 277 15.95 -11.23 -4.59
C ASP A 277 17.18 -10.43 -4.15
N TYR A 278 18.21 -10.35 -5.00
CA TYR A 278 19.33 -9.43 -4.77
C TYR A 278 18.84 -7.98 -4.69
N GLU A 279 18.00 -7.53 -5.60
CA GLU A 279 17.53 -6.13 -5.65
C GLU A 279 16.44 -5.78 -4.63
N THR A 280 15.74 -6.76 -4.04
CA THR A 280 14.67 -6.52 -3.05
C THR A 280 15.13 -6.64 -1.60
N GLU A 281 16.28 -7.25 -1.31
CA GLU A 281 16.86 -7.31 0.04
C GLU A 281 17.00 -5.93 0.72
N THR A 282 17.33 -4.89 -0.05
CA THR A 282 17.45 -3.50 0.46
C THR A 282 16.23 -2.63 0.16
N LYS A 283 15.06 -3.26 -0.03
CA LYS A 283 13.75 -2.65 -0.28
C LYS A 283 12.78 -3.06 0.84
N MET A 284 11.70 -2.31 1.04
CA MET A 284 10.64 -2.55 2.03
C MET A 284 9.96 -3.92 1.83
N SER A 285 9.91 -4.43 0.60
CA SER A 285 9.43 -5.79 0.28
C SER A 285 10.35 -6.95 0.74
N LYS A 286 11.64 -6.67 0.97
CA LYS A 286 12.73 -7.57 1.43
C LYS A 286 13.06 -8.79 0.55
N ASN A 287 12.21 -9.24 -0.38
CA ASN A 287 12.43 -10.38 -1.29
C ASN A 287 11.42 -10.38 -2.48
N ALA A 288 11.73 -11.10 -3.57
CA ALA A 288 10.92 -11.12 -4.79
C ALA A 288 9.55 -11.81 -4.59
N LYS A 289 9.46 -12.80 -3.70
CA LYS A 289 8.20 -13.49 -3.39
C LYS A 289 7.18 -12.56 -2.73
N THR A 290 7.60 -11.58 -1.92
CA THR A 290 6.70 -10.54 -1.39
C THR A 290 6.05 -9.72 -2.53
N VAL A 291 6.83 -9.40 -3.57
CA VAL A 291 6.35 -8.63 -4.74
C VAL A 291 5.37 -9.44 -5.58
N ALA A 292 5.64 -10.74 -5.77
CA ALA A 292 4.70 -11.66 -6.42
C ALA A 292 3.37 -11.74 -5.66
N GLU A 293 3.41 -11.97 -4.33
CA GLU A 293 2.21 -12.00 -3.49
C GLU A 293 1.43 -10.68 -3.49
N PHE A 294 2.10 -9.54 -3.61
CA PHE A 294 1.46 -8.23 -3.75
C PHE A 294 0.62 -8.16 -5.03
N TYR A 295 1.18 -8.57 -6.18
CA TYR A 295 0.43 -8.59 -7.44
C TYR A 295 -0.68 -9.64 -7.48
N GLU A 296 -0.47 -10.82 -6.89
CA GLU A 296 -1.50 -11.86 -6.74
C GLU A 296 -2.73 -11.37 -5.96
N LYS A 297 -2.52 -10.57 -4.90
CA LYS A 297 -3.60 -9.97 -4.09
C LYS A 297 -4.25 -8.79 -4.81
N LEU A 298 -3.45 -7.88 -5.37
CA LEU A 298 -3.91 -6.61 -5.93
C LEU A 298 -4.67 -6.78 -7.25
N ARG A 299 -4.09 -7.51 -8.20
CA ARG A 299 -4.54 -7.52 -9.60
C ARG A 299 -5.98 -8.05 -9.79
N PRO A 300 -6.43 -9.12 -9.12
CA PRO A 300 -7.81 -9.61 -9.25
C PRO A 300 -8.88 -8.61 -8.77
N VAL A 301 -8.51 -7.62 -7.96
CA VAL A 301 -9.39 -6.52 -7.54
C VAL A 301 -9.40 -5.43 -8.60
N VAL A 302 -8.22 -4.97 -9.03
CA VAL A 302 -8.04 -3.92 -10.06
C VAL A 302 -8.71 -4.32 -11.38
N ARG A 303 -8.61 -5.59 -11.79
CA ARG A 303 -9.26 -6.13 -13.00
C ARG A 303 -10.78 -5.87 -13.02
N LYS A 304 -11.47 -5.89 -11.88
CA LYS A 304 -12.93 -5.60 -11.79
C LYS A 304 -13.26 -4.14 -12.09
N LYS A 305 -12.31 -3.22 -11.92
CA LYS A 305 -12.42 -1.82 -12.35
C LYS A 305 -12.04 -1.71 -13.83
N ALA A 306 -10.94 -2.35 -14.24
CA ALA A 306 -10.46 -2.38 -15.63
C ALA A 306 -11.50 -2.94 -16.61
N GLU A 307 -12.32 -3.91 -16.22
CA GLU A 307 -13.41 -4.47 -17.03
C GLU A 307 -14.57 -3.48 -17.27
N LYS A 308 -14.93 -2.68 -16.26
CA LYS A 308 -15.96 -1.62 -16.38
C LYS A 308 -15.44 -0.47 -17.26
N ASP A 309 -14.21 -0.07 -16.98
CA ASP A 309 -13.45 0.96 -17.69
C ASP A 309 -13.33 0.61 -19.19
N TRP A 310 -12.95 -0.65 -19.49
CA TRP A 310 -12.85 -1.19 -20.85
C TRP A 310 -14.17 -1.17 -21.62
N ALA A 311 -15.27 -1.55 -20.96
CA ALA A 311 -16.59 -1.50 -21.58
C ALA A 311 -17.00 -0.07 -21.96
N GLU A 312 -16.66 0.93 -21.14
CA GLU A 312 -16.92 2.35 -21.43
C GLU A 312 -16.09 2.87 -22.61
N LEU A 313 -14.78 2.55 -22.67
CA LEU A 313 -13.91 2.91 -23.80
C LEU A 313 -14.34 2.29 -25.13
N VAL A 314 -14.67 1.00 -25.11
CA VAL A 314 -15.12 0.26 -26.30
C VAL A 314 -16.45 0.82 -26.81
N GLU A 315 -17.41 1.11 -25.93
CA GLU A 315 -18.68 1.72 -26.33
C GLU A 315 -18.48 3.16 -26.84
N ALA A 316 -17.60 3.96 -26.20
CA ALA A 316 -17.27 5.31 -26.66
C ALA A 316 -16.72 5.31 -28.10
N LYS A 317 -15.79 4.39 -28.41
CA LYS A 317 -15.24 4.24 -29.78
C LYS A 317 -16.30 3.78 -30.79
N ARG A 318 -17.14 2.81 -30.42
CA ARG A 318 -18.21 2.28 -31.29
C ARG A 318 -19.28 3.31 -31.61
N LYS A 319 -19.70 4.09 -30.61
CA LYS A 319 -20.62 5.23 -30.73
C LYS A 319 -20.05 6.32 -31.64
N ASP A 320 -18.77 6.66 -31.47
CA ASP A 320 -18.08 7.71 -32.22
C ASP A 320 -17.88 7.37 -33.71
N LEU A 321 -17.48 6.13 -34.00
CA LEU A 321 -17.31 5.64 -35.37
C LEU A 321 -18.64 5.21 -36.05
N GLY A 322 -19.72 5.06 -35.28
CA GLY A 322 -21.00 4.51 -35.75
C GLY A 322 -20.95 3.01 -36.10
N ASP A 323 -19.90 2.31 -35.67
CA ASP A 323 -19.64 0.90 -35.97
C ASP A 323 -19.63 0.06 -34.67
N PRO A 324 -20.66 -0.79 -34.42
CA PRO A 324 -20.72 -1.63 -33.23
C PRO A 324 -19.71 -2.80 -33.24
N THR A 325 -19.00 -3.03 -34.35
CA THR A 325 -17.95 -4.05 -34.47
C THR A 325 -16.55 -3.51 -34.24
N ALA A 326 -16.38 -2.18 -34.09
CA ALA A 326 -15.08 -1.57 -33.89
C ALA A 326 -14.33 -2.17 -32.67
N GLU A 327 -13.06 -2.48 -32.90
CA GLU A 327 -12.09 -2.93 -31.89
C GLU A 327 -11.30 -1.73 -31.36
N PHE A 328 -10.78 -1.85 -30.14
CA PHE A 328 -10.08 -0.78 -29.43
C PHE A 328 -8.63 -1.20 -29.17
N TYR A 329 -7.69 -0.29 -29.42
CA TYR A 329 -6.25 -0.55 -29.38
C TYR A 329 -5.50 0.47 -28.51
N GLN A 330 -4.22 0.22 -28.22
CA GLN A 330 -3.40 1.12 -27.39
C GLN A 330 -3.39 2.58 -27.88
N HIS A 331 -3.47 2.80 -29.21
CA HIS A 331 -3.49 4.13 -29.84
C HIS A 331 -4.85 4.85 -29.77
N ASP A 332 -5.84 4.25 -29.11
CA ASP A 332 -7.16 4.85 -28.88
C ASP A 332 -7.35 5.33 -27.43
N PHE A 333 -6.52 4.89 -26.48
CA PHE A 333 -6.73 5.10 -25.04
C PHE A 333 -6.85 6.57 -24.65
N SER A 334 -5.81 7.36 -24.92
CA SER A 334 -5.77 8.81 -24.67
C SER A 334 -6.96 9.55 -25.28
N TYR A 335 -7.18 9.36 -26.59
CA TYR A 335 -8.25 10.04 -27.32
C TYR A 335 -9.65 9.78 -26.74
N TYR A 336 -9.98 8.52 -26.40
CA TYR A 336 -11.28 8.23 -25.79
C TYR A 336 -11.36 8.53 -24.30
N TYR A 337 -10.23 8.54 -23.58
CA TYR A 337 -10.16 9.04 -22.21
C TYR A 337 -10.55 10.53 -22.17
N GLU A 338 -9.91 11.40 -22.94
CA GLU A 338 -10.26 12.82 -23.02
C GLU A 338 -11.68 13.04 -23.55
N LYS A 339 -12.10 12.28 -24.56
CA LYS A 339 -13.47 12.34 -25.09
C LYS A 339 -14.51 12.02 -24.02
N ILE A 340 -14.31 10.97 -23.22
CA ILE A 340 -15.21 10.62 -22.10
C ILE A 340 -15.13 11.69 -20.99
N LYS A 341 -13.93 12.18 -20.66
CA LYS A 341 -13.71 13.23 -19.65
C LYS A 341 -14.56 14.48 -19.95
N ASN A 342 -14.59 14.88 -21.22
CA ASN A 342 -15.43 15.97 -21.73
C ASN A 342 -16.92 15.58 -21.84
N ASP A 343 -17.28 14.55 -22.63
CA ASP A 343 -18.67 14.14 -22.92
C ASP A 343 -19.48 13.80 -21.64
N LYS A 344 -18.85 13.22 -20.61
CA LYS A 344 -19.53 12.65 -19.44
C LYS A 344 -19.45 13.53 -18.19
N TYR A 345 -18.32 14.21 -17.96
CA TYR A 345 -18.10 15.02 -16.75
C TYR A 345 -18.02 16.52 -17.03
N SER A 346 -18.14 16.96 -18.30
CA SER A 346 -17.98 18.36 -18.73
C SER A 346 -16.60 18.97 -18.43
N VAL A 347 -15.60 18.13 -18.17
CA VAL A 347 -14.22 18.55 -17.89
C VAL A 347 -13.45 18.70 -19.19
N ASP A 348 -13.12 19.94 -19.51
CA ASP A 348 -12.29 20.30 -20.65
C ASP A 348 -10.90 20.71 -20.15
N SER A 349 -9.90 19.88 -20.45
CA SER A 349 -8.50 20.05 -20.02
C SER A 349 -7.93 21.42 -20.40
N GLN A 350 -8.30 21.97 -21.56
CA GLN A 350 -7.83 23.28 -22.02
C GLN A 350 -8.48 24.42 -21.24
N LYS A 351 -9.71 24.22 -20.72
CA LYS A 351 -10.33 25.16 -19.77
C LYS A 351 -9.74 25.04 -18.37
N VAL A 352 -9.48 23.83 -17.88
CA VAL A 352 -8.84 23.61 -16.56
C VAL A 352 -7.50 24.33 -16.50
N GLN A 353 -6.68 24.19 -17.55
CA GLN A 353 -5.40 24.87 -17.70
C GLN A 353 -5.48 26.41 -17.59
N GLN A 354 -6.60 27.04 -17.98
CA GLN A 354 -6.78 28.50 -17.86
C GLN A 354 -6.84 28.98 -16.40
N TYR A 355 -7.12 28.09 -15.44
CA TYR A 355 -7.14 28.38 -14.00
C TYR A 355 -5.85 28.00 -13.27
N LEU A 356 -4.86 27.41 -13.96
CA LEU A 356 -3.60 26.96 -13.36
C LEU A 356 -2.36 27.72 -13.89
N PRO A 357 -2.25 29.06 -13.75
CA PRO A 357 -0.99 29.75 -13.96
C PRO A 357 0.11 29.21 -13.03
N LEU A 358 1.30 28.92 -13.56
CA LEU A 358 2.41 28.31 -12.81
C LEU A 358 2.75 29.05 -11.51
N GLN A 359 2.78 30.38 -11.54
CA GLN A 359 3.06 31.20 -10.36
C GLN A 359 1.95 31.06 -9.30
N ASN A 360 0.67 30.98 -9.68
CA ASN A 360 -0.42 30.74 -8.73
C ASN A 360 -0.29 29.36 -8.07
N VAL A 361 0.01 28.33 -8.86
CA VAL A 361 0.18 26.94 -8.37
C VAL A 361 1.34 26.88 -7.37
N MET A 362 2.46 27.54 -7.67
CA MET A 362 3.61 27.65 -6.76
C MET A 362 3.25 28.40 -5.46
N ASP A 363 2.55 29.54 -5.55
CA ASP A 363 2.16 30.32 -4.38
C ASP A 363 1.19 29.55 -3.47
N GLY A 364 0.24 28.81 -4.05
CA GLY A 364 -0.67 27.95 -3.29
C GLY A 364 0.01 26.73 -2.68
N LEU A 365 0.94 26.10 -3.41
CA LEU A 365 1.81 25.03 -2.90
C LEU A 365 2.63 25.52 -1.70
N PHE A 366 3.19 26.73 -1.77
CA PHE A 366 3.88 27.37 -0.65
C PHE A 366 2.92 27.71 0.50
N GLU A 367 1.70 28.22 0.24
CA GLU A 367 0.70 28.49 1.29
C GLU A 367 0.31 27.20 2.04
N ILE A 368 0.05 26.11 1.31
CA ILE A 368 -0.27 24.79 1.87
C ILE A 368 0.86 24.29 2.78
N THR A 369 2.09 24.25 2.27
CA THR A 369 3.23 23.61 2.95
C THR A 369 3.74 24.41 4.15
N GLN A 370 3.68 25.74 4.11
CA GLN A 370 3.96 26.60 5.26
C GLN A 370 2.93 26.35 6.38
N ASN A 371 1.64 26.25 6.05
CA ASN A 371 0.57 25.96 7.02
C ASN A 371 0.69 24.54 7.62
N LEU A 372 1.01 23.52 6.81
CA LEU A 372 1.13 22.14 7.29
C LEU A 372 2.37 21.90 8.17
N TYR A 373 3.53 22.45 7.79
CA TYR A 373 4.82 22.06 8.38
C TYR A 373 5.44 23.11 9.31
N GLY A 374 4.79 24.28 9.46
CA GLY A 374 5.25 25.36 10.32
C GLY A 374 6.53 26.03 9.79
N ILE A 375 6.63 26.18 8.47
CA ILE A 375 7.82 26.71 7.78
C ILE A 375 7.54 28.04 7.07
N GLU A 376 8.60 28.74 6.66
CA GLU A 376 8.59 29.99 5.89
C GLU A 376 9.57 29.86 4.71
N TYR A 377 9.16 30.28 3.52
CA TYR A 377 10.03 30.37 2.35
C TYR A 377 10.55 31.79 2.13
N ARG A 378 11.86 31.95 1.94
CA ARG A 378 12.49 33.23 1.61
C ARG A 378 13.23 33.13 0.29
N GLU A 379 12.72 33.81 -0.73
CA GLU A 379 13.45 33.90 -2.00
C GLU A 379 14.71 34.77 -1.84
N VAL A 380 15.85 34.22 -2.29
CA VAL A 380 17.17 34.85 -2.25
C VAL A 380 17.87 34.84 -3.62
N THR A 381 17.13 34.57 -4.70
CA THR A 381 17.58 34.59 -6.09
C THR A 381 18.44 35.81 -6.43
N GLU A 382 18.01 37.02 -6.09
CA GLU A 382 18.77 38.28 -6.32
C GLU A 382 20.13 38.34 -5.60
N LYS A 383 20.35 37.51 -4.58
CA LYS A 383 21.58 37.45 -3.76
C LYS A 383 22.44 36.22 -4.07
N ALA A 384 22.06 35.41 -5.05
CA ALA A 384 22.74 34.16 -5.39
C ALA A 384 24.25 34.35 -5.63
N GLU A 385 24.63 35.39 -6.40
CA GLU A 385 26.04 35.76 -6.61
C GLU A 385 26.72 36.24 -5.32
N GLU A 386 26.08 37.11 -4.54
CA GLU A 386 26.65 37.67 -3.29
C GLU A 386 26.89 36.59 -2.22
N ARG A 387 26.05 35.55 -2.19
CA ARG A 387 26.17 34.37 -1.31
C ARG A 387 27.26 33.39 -1.76
N GLY A 388 27.80 33.55 -2.98
CA GLY A 388 28.70 32.58 -3.60
C GLY A 388 28.00 31.27 -3.98
N THR A 389 26.71 31.36 -4.34
CA THR A 389 25.82 30.27 -4.79
C THR A 389 25.19 30.65 -6.14
N PRO A 390 25.98 30.81 -7.22
CA PRO A 390 25.48 31.28 -8.52
C PRO A 390 24.40 30.36 -9.12
N LEU A 391 23.71 30.86 -10.14
CA LEU A 391 22.63 30.17 -10.85
C LEU A 391 23.16 29.63 -12.18
N TRP A 392 22.79 28.40 -12.57
CA TRP A 392 23.16 27.81 -13.87
C TRP A 392 22.32 28.33 -15.05
N HIS A 393 21.20 29.02 -14.78
CA HIS A 393 20.33 29.60 -15.79
C HIS A 393 19.53 30.78 -15.23
N GLU A 394 19.12 31.73 -16.08
CA GLU A 394 18.41 32.95 -15.65
C GLU A 394 16.98 32.71 -15.14
N ASP A 395 16.34 31.61 -15.55
CA ASP A 395 15.01 31.21 -15.04
C ASP A 395 15.06 30.59 -13.62
N VAL A 396 16.26 30.28 -13.09
CA VAL A 396 16.39 29.50 -11.84
C VAL A 396 16.18 30.41 -10.63
N ARG A 397 15.35 29.96 -9.70
CA ARG A 397 15.07 30.69 -8.45
C ARG A 397 15.61 29.90 -7.26
N LEU A 398 16.12 30.60 -6.24
CA LEU A 398 16.75 30.03 -5.05
C LEU A 398 16.04 30.50 -3.79
N PHE A 399 15.65 29.55 -2.94
CA PHE A 399 14.90 29.78 -1.71
C PHE A 399 15.64 29.24 -0.50
N GLU A 400 15.58 29.97 0.62
CA GLU A 400 15.88 29.45 1.95
C GLU A 400 14.58 28.94 2.60
N VAL A 401 14.66 27.83 3.33
CA VAL A 401 13.55 27.31 4.15
C VAL A 401 13.85 27.56 5.61
N TRP A 402 12.89 28.12 6.35
CA TRP A 402 13.04 28.49 7.75
C TRP A 402 11.93 27.87 8.60
N ASP A 403 12.25 27.43 9.81
CA ASP A 403 11.27 26.93 10.79
C ASP A 403 10.67 28.10 11.59
N THR A 404 9.35 28.22 11.60
CA THR A 404 8.65 29.36 12.23
C THR A 404 8.56 29.26 13.75
N ASN A 405 8.77 28.08 14.33
CA ASN A 405 8.70 27.86 15.78
C ASN A 405 10.03 28.18 16.46
N THR A 406 11.15 27.82 15.82
CA THR A 406 12.51 28.03 16.33
C THR A 406 13.17 29.29 15.78
N GLY A 407 12.80 29.71 14.56
CA GLY A 407 13.47 30.78 13.83
C GLY A 407 14.79 30.38 13.16
N SER A 408 15.10 29.08 13.10
CA SER A 408 16.30 28.54 12.43
C SER A 408 16.07 28.29 10.94
N GLN A 409 17.14 28.34 10.14
CA GLN A 409 17.12 27.86 8.76
C GLN A 409 17.16 26.32 8.76
N LEU A 410 16.32 25.69 7.94
CA LEU A 410 16.25 24.23 7.75
C LEU A 410 17.03 23.78 6.51
N GLY A 411 17.11 24.61 5.47
CA GLY A 411 17.82 24.26 4.23
C GLY A 411 17.69 25.31 3.13
N GLU A 412 18.08 24.93 1.92
CA GLU A 412 17.94 25.74 0.69
C GLU A 412 17.44 24.88 -0.47
N PHE A 413 16.65 25.44 -1.38
CA PHE A 413 16.33 24.74 -2.64
C PHE A 413 16.34 25.66 -3.85
N TYR A 414 16.77 25.10 -4.98
CA TYR A 414 16.64 25.68 -6.30
C TYR A 414 15.39 25.13 -7.01
N ILE A 415 14.71 25.96 -7.80
CA ILE A 415 13.70 25.51 -8.77
C ILE A 415 14.10 25.91 -10.19
N ASP A 416 14.02 24.96 -11.11
CA ASP A 416 14.31 25.11 -12.53
C ASP A 416 13.15 24.53 -13.34
N LEU A 417 12.09 25.32 -13.53
CA LEU A 417 10.78 24.82 -13.92
C LEU A 417 10.53 24.73 -15.42
N HIS A 418 11.41 25.29 -16.26
CA HIS A 418 11.14 25.50 -17.69
C HIS A 418 12.05 24.71 -18.64
N PRO A 419 11.52 24.21 -19.77
CA PRO A 419 12.31 23.47 -20.76
C PRO A 419 13.27 24.40 -21.54
N ARG A 420 14.39 23.82 -21.95
CA ARG A 420 15.40 24.42 -22.86
C ARG A 420 16.29 23.30 -23.43
N ASP A 421 16.96 23.58 -24.54
CA ASP A 421 17.84 22.61 -25.22
C ASP A 421 18.86 21.97 -24.27
N ASN A 422 19.00 20.65 -24.35
CA ASN A 422 19.94 19.82 -23.58
C ASN A 422 19.71 19.79 -22.05
N LYS A 423 18.61 20.37 -21.55
CA LYS A 423 18.15 20.14 -20.17
C LYS A 423 17.59 18.73 -20.01
N TYR A 424 17.70 18.17 -18.82
CA TYR A 424 16.95 16.97 -18.42
C TYR A 424 15.45 17.16 -18.66
N SER A 425 14.84 16.22 -19.38
CA SER A 425 13.52 16.37 -20.02
C SER A 425 12.33 15.84 -19.21
N HIS A 426 12.59 15.19 -18.07
CA HIS A 426 11.56 14.74 -17.14
C HIS A 426 11.43 15.71 -15.95
N ALA A 427 10.48 15.47 -15.06
CA ALA A 427 10.50 16.03 -13.72
C ALA A 427 11.43 15.18 -12.82
N ALA A 428 12.14 15.81 -11.87
CA ALA A 428 12.90 15.14 -10.81
C ALA A 428 13.40 16.14 -9.73
N GLN A 429 13.70 15.62 -8.54
CA GLN A 429 14.44 16.32 -7.48
C GLN A 429 15.80 15.66 -7.19
N TRP A 430 16.83 16.49 -7.00
CA TRP A 430 18.17 16.11 -6.56
C TRP A 430 18.43 16.63 -5.14
N GLY A 431 18.94 15.77 -4.26
CA GLY A 431 19.65 16.20 -3.06
C GLY A 431 21.09 16.53 -3.42
N LEU A 432 21.45 17.82 -3.42
CA LEU A 432 22.80 18.29 -3.75
C LEU A 432 23.72 18.26 -2.52
N VAL A 433 23.18 18.56 -1.34
CA VAL A 433 23.86 18.49 -0.04
C VAL A 433 22.89 17.84 0.95
N GLN A 434 23.39 16.92 1.77
CA GLN A 434 22.60 16.20 2.77
C GLN A 434 22.62 16.90 4.13
N HIS A 435 21.57 16.68 4.94
CA HIS A 435 21.59 17.03 6.37
C HIS A 435 22.64 16.17 7.09
N LYS A 436 23.37 16.76 8.05
CA LYS A 436 24.32 16.04 8.91
C LYS A 436 24.57 16.77 10.21
N VAL A 437 24.76 16.01 11.29
CA VAL A 437 25.38 16.49 12.53
C VAL A 437 26.84 16.01 12.60
N TRP A 438 27.79 16.93 12.76
CA TRP A 438 29.22 16.61 12.90
C TRP A 438 29.60 16.31 14.37
N GLU A 439 30.75 15.67 14.61
CA GLU A 439 31.20 15.28 15.96
C GLU A 439 31.37 16.48 16.92
N ASP A 440 31.58 17.69 16.41
CA ASP A 440 31.66 18.93 17.21
C ASP A 440 30.29 19.57 17.51
N GLY A 441 29.19 19.00 17.00
CA GLY A 441 27.83 19.49 17.15
C GLY A 441 27.42 20.60 16.15
N THR A 442 28.24 20.88 15.13
CA THR A 442 27.81 21.71 14.00
C THR A 442 26.85 20.94 13.09
N VAL A 443 25.94 21.65 12.43
CA VAL A 443 24.91 21.07 11.55
C VAL A 443 25.14 21.55 10.12
N GLN A 444 25.25 20.62 9.18
CA GLN A 444 25.19 20.90 7.75
C GLN A 444 23.73 20.90 7.32
N LEU A 445 23.28 22.01 6.72
CA LEU A 445 21.90 22.11 6.22
C LEU A 445 21.77 21.49 4.81
N PRO A 446 20.69 20.73 4.54
CA PRO A 446 20.43 20.13 3.24
C PRO A 446 20.16 21.17 2.15
N VAL A 447 20.47 20.77 0.91
CA VAL A 447 20.23 21.57 -0.30
C VAL A 447 19.61 20.70 -1.38
N ALA A 448 18.48 21.14 -1.94
CA ALA A 448 17.78 20.46 -3.03
C ALA A 448 17.83 21.27 -4.35
N ALA A 449 17.68 20.58 -5.48
CA ALA A 449 17.29 21.20 -6.75
C ALA A 449 16.13 20.43 -7.36
N LEU A 450 15.03 21.13 -7.64
CA LEU A 450 13.84 20.61 -8.29
C LEU A 450 13.81 21.08 -9.74
N VAL A 451 13.69 20.14 -10.68
CA VAL A 451 13.77 20.39 -12.11
C VAL A 451 12.49 19.88 -12.78
N CYS A 452 11.79 20.78 -13.48
CA CYS A 452 10.58 20.46 -14.25
C CYS A 452 10.66 21.04 -15.67
N ASN A 453 9.69 20.71 -16.52
CA ASN A 453 9.68 21.11 -17.93
C ASN A 453 8.34 21.76 -18.36
N PHE A 454 7.78 22.58 -17.48
CA PHE A 454 6.51 23.28 -17.69
C PHE A 454 6.65 24.40 -18.72
N THR A 455 5.68 24.50 -19.63
CA THR A 455 5.67 25.43 -20.78
C THR A 455 6.02 26.87 -20.36
N LYS A 456 7.00 27.50 -21.03
CA LYS A 456 7.39 28.89 -20.75
C LYS A 456 6.24 29.89 -21.00
N PRO A 457 6.18 31.03 -20.27
CA PRO A 457 5.32 32.14 -20.65
C PRO A 457 5.73 32.72 -22.02
N THR A 458 4.77 33.34 -22.71
CA THR A 458 4.98 34.18 -23.89
C THR A 458 4.60 35.64 -23.57
N ASP A 459 4.92 36.58 -24.47
CA ASP A 459 4.60 38.00 -24.32
C ASP A 459 3.10 38.28 -24.02
N ASP A 460 2.20 37.44 -24.54
CA ASP A 460 0.74 37.61 -24.45
C ASP A 460 0.05 36.57 -23.52
N LYS A 461 0.72 35.50 -23.07
CA LYS A 461 0.13 34.39 -22.31
C LYS A 461 1.09 33.88 -21.22
N PRO A 462 0.71 33.84 -19.92
CA PRO A 462 1.56 33.27 -18.88
C PRO A 462 1.75 31.75 -19.05
N SER A 463 2.72 31.18 -18.34
CA SER A 463 2.84 29.72 -18.20
C SER A 463 1.57 29.16 -17.55
N LEU A 464 0.85 28.31 -18.29
CA LEU A 464 -0.37 27.65 -17.82
C LEU A 464 -0.14 26.15 -17.76
N MET A 465 -0.33 25.57 -16.58
CA MET A 465 -0.13 24.15 -16.33
C MET A 465 -1.39 23.35 -16.70
N THR A 466 -1.22 22.18 -17.29
CA THR A 466 -2.25 21.12 -17.19
C THR A 466 -2.40 20.68 -15.72
N HIS A 467 -3.48 19.95 -15.41
CA HIS A 467 -3.68 19.43 -14.06
C HIS A 467 -2.61 18.38 -13.69
N ASP A 468 -2.30 17.48 -14.63
CA ASP A 468 -1.23 16.49 -14.55
C ASP A 468 0.17 17.13 -14.33
N GLU A 469 0.47 18.30 -14.93
CA GLU A 469 1.68 19.09 -14.62
C GLU A 469 1.67 19.65 -13.18
N ALA A 470 0.51 20.08 -12.68
CA ALA A 470 0.38 20.58 -11.31
C ALA A 470 0.52 19.46 -10.27
N GLU A 471 -0.06 18.28 -10.55
CA GLU A 471 0.16 17.04 -9.79
C GLU A 471 1.65 16.68 -9.75
N THR A 472 2.32 16.69 -10.90
CA THR A 472 3.77 16.48 -11.02
C THR A 472 4.58 17.48 -10.19
N PHE A 473 4.19 18.77 -10.16
CA PHE A 473 4.91 19.77 -9.37
C PHE A 473 4.77 19.54 -7.86
N PHE A 474 3.57 19.14 -7.39
CA PHE A 474 3.38 18.73 -6.00
C PHE A 474 4.21 17.48 -5.67
N HIS A 475 4.20 16.45 -6.53
CA HIS A 475 5.01 15.24 -6.37
C HIS A 475 6.50 15.56 -6.12
N GLU A 476 7.15 16.29 -7.04
CA GLU A 476 8.59 16.64 -6.89
C GLU A 476 8.87 17.54 -5.68
N PHE A 477 7.92 18.41 -5.32
CA PHE A 477 8.05 19.22 -4.12
C PHE A 477 7.90 18.40 -2.84
N GLY A 478 7.19 17.27 -2.87
CA GLY A 478 7.19 16.26 -1.81
C GLY A 478 8.59 15.68 -1.56
N HIS A 479 9.32 15.31 -2.62
CA HIS A 479 10.73 14.88 -2.53
C HIS A 479 11.66 15.99 -2.00
N CYS A 480 11.43 17.23 -2.46
CA CYS A 480 12.15 18.41 -1.96
C CYS A 480 11.91 18.61 -0.44
N LEU A 481 10.66 18.52 0.02
CA LEU A 481 10.31 18.62 1.44
C LEU A 481 10.89 17.47 2.26
N HIS A 482 10.87 16.23 1.75
CA HIS A 482 11.50 15.10 2.43
C HIS A 482 13.01 15.32 2.60
N THR A 483 13.67 15.90 1.58
CA THR A 483 15.09 16.29 1.66
C THR A 483 15.35 17.38 2.71
N ILE A 484 14.52 18.43 2.75
CA ILE A 484 14.76 19.64 3.58
C ILE A 484 14.24 19.49 5.03
N LEU A 485 13.23 18.66 5.28
CA LEU A 485 12.64 18.47 6.61
C LEU A 485 13.22 17.28 7.39
N SER A 486 14.19 16.56 6.80
CA SER A 486 14.97 15.49 7.44
C SER A 486 15.85 16.01 8.57
N GLU A 487 15.82 15.34 9.73
CA GLU A 487 16.59 15.71 10.93
C GLU A 487 17.64 14.64 11.33
N ALA A 488 17.85 13.60 10.49
CA ALA A 488 18.80 12.50 10.70
C ALA A 488 20.26 12.96 10.95
N GLU A 489 20.95 12.33 11.90
CA GLU A 489 22.32 12.75 12.30
C GLU A 489 23.39 12.32 11.27
N ILE A 490 23.25 11.12 10.69
CA ILE A 490 24.14 10.51 9.70
C ILE A 490 23.58 10.77 8.28
N ALA A 491 24.41 11.34 7.40
CA ALA A 491 23.95 11.78 6.07
C ALA A 491 23.49 10.63 5.17
N GLY A 492 24.07 9.44 5.32
CA GLY A 492 23.60 8.21 4.66
C GLY A 492 22.17 7.77 5.02
N PHE A 493 21.50 8.47 5.95
CA PHE A 493 20.07 8.33 6.26
C PHE A 493 19.27 9.62 6.05
N ALA A 494 19.91 10.72 5.63
CA ALA A 494 19.24 12.00 5.47
C ALA A 494 18.36 12.05 4.21
N GLY A 495 17.29 12.83 4.31
CA GLY A 495 16.39 13.13 3.21
C GLY A 495 15.71 11.89 2.62
N THR A 496 15.68 11.83 1.28
CA THR A 496 15.09 10.73 0.51
C THR A 496 15.89 9.41 0.54
N SER A 497 16.86 9.26 1.45
CA SER A 497 17.69 8.05 1.64
C SER A 497 16.97 6.87 2.33
N VAL A 498 15.71 6.63 1.94
CA VAL A 498 14.84 5.54 2.42
C VAL A 498 14.87 4.32 1.48
N GLU A 499 14.13 3.26 1.81
CA GLU A 499 13.96 2.12 0.89
C GLU A 499 13.31 2.54 -0.44
N ARG A 500 13.84 2.03 -1.57
CA ARG A 500 13.51 2.56 -2.92
C ARG A 500 12.07 2.28 -3.39
N ASP A 501 11.37 1.35 -2.76
CA ASP A 501 9.94 1.10 -2.96
C ASP A 501 9.05 1.87 -1.96
N PHE A 502 9.62 2.62 -1.01
CA PHE A 502 8.91 3.58 -0.15
C PHE A 502 9.17 5.06 -0.51
N VAL A 503 10.27 5.38 -1.20
CA VAL A 503 10.66 6.79 -1.47
C VAL A 503 9.57 7.62 -2.16
N GLU A 504 8.72 6.99 -2.97
CA GLU A 504 7.62 7.66 -3.68
C GLU A 504 6.37 7.85 -2.79
N ALA A 505 6.26 7.18 -1.63
CA ALA A 505 5.06 7.31 -0.80
C ALA A 505 4.88 8.75 -0.24
N PRO A 506 5.95 9.45 0.19
CA PRO A 506 5.84 10.86 0.57
C PRO A 506 5.45 11.83 -0.55
N SER A 507 5.91 11.62 -1.78
CA SER A 507 5.56 12.46 -2.94
C SER A 507 4.14 12.15 -3.43
N GLN A 508 3.80 10.87 -3.58
CA GLN A 508 2.48 10.39 -3.98
C GLN A 508 1.37 10.74 -2.98
N MET A 509 1.68 10.85 -1.68
CA MET A 509 0.71 11.34 -0.71
C MET A 509 0.36 12.82 -0.97
N PHE A 510 1.32 13.62 -1.43
CA PHE A 510 1.13 15.06 -1.62
C PHE A 510 0.42 15.42 -2.95
N GLU A 511 0.36 14.50 -3.92
CA GLU A 511 -0.47 14.60 -5.13
C GLU A 511 -1.96 14.88 -4.81
N GLU A 512 -2.47 14.34 -3.70
CA GLU A 512 -3.87 14.50 -3.29
C GLU A 512 -4.30 15.95 -2.99
N TRP A 513 -3.34 16.85 -2.75
CA TRP A 513 -3.61 18.27 -2.54
C TRP A 513 -4.03 19.00 -3.82
N VAL A 514 -3.72 18.49 -5.03
CA VAL A 514 -4.25 19.07 -6.29
C VAL A 514 -5.63 18.53 -6.68
N TRP A 515 -6.13 17.48 -6.02
CA TRP A 515 -7.46 16.91 -6.25
C TRP A 515 -8.53 17.41 -5.30
N THR A 516 -8.15 18.04 -4.20
CA THR A 516 -9.03 18.42 -3.09
C THR A 516 -9.61 19.84 -3.30
N PRO A 517 -10.94 20.06 -3.16
CA PRO A 517 -11.55 21.38 -3.37
C PRO A 517 -10.98 22.50 -2.49
N GLU A 518 -10.76 22.20 -1.20
CA GLU A 518 -10.26 23.15 -0.20
C GLU A 518 -8.93 23.76 -0.64
N THR A 519 -7.96 22.91 -0.98
CA THR A 519 -6.59 23.27 -1.32
C THR A 519 -6.47 23.77 -2.75
N LEU A 520 -7.16 23.15 -3.72
CA LEU A 520 -7.21 23.60 -5.11
C LEU A 520 -7.75 25.03 -5.23
N SER A 521 -8.73 25.41 -4.39
CA SER A 521 -9.32 26.77 -4.40
C SER A 521 -8.34 27.89 -4.02
N LEU A 522 -7.21 27.56 -3.36
CA LEU A 522 -6.19 28.53 -2.99
C LEU A 522 -5.46 29.07 -4.23
N PHE A 523 -5.23 28.25 -5.26
CA PHE A 523 -4.47 28.62 -6.45
C PHE A 523 -5.24 28.63 -7.77
N ALA A 524 -6.31 27.85 -7.89
CA ALA A 524 -7.08 27.69 -9.14
C ALA A 524 -7.88 28.96 -9.50
N LYS A 525 -7.27 29.88 -10.25
CA LYS A 525 -7.77 31.22 -10.60
C LYS A 525 -7.45 31.56 -12.06
N HIS A 526 -8.45 32.06 -12.80
CA HIS A 526 -8.37 32.27 -14.24
C HIS A 526 -7.35 33.36 -14.61
N TYR A 527 -6.44 33.06 -15.54
CA TYR A 527 -5.27 33.90 -15.83
C TYR A 527 -5.59 35.35 -16.26
N GLU A 528 -6.69 35.58 -16.98
CA GLU A 528 -7.09 36.94 -17.43
C GLU A 528 -7.95 37.73 -16.43
N THR A 529 -8.70 37.04 -15.57
CA THR A 529 -9.79 37.67 -14.79
C THR A 529 -9.58 37.61 -13.29
N GLY A 530 -8.73 36.70 -12.81
CA GLY A 530 -8.52 36.43 -11.38
C GLY A 530 -9.69 35.70 -10.69
N GLU A 531 -10.77 35.41 -11.40
CA GLU A 531 -11.93 34.68 -10.87
C GLU A 531 -11.54 33.22 -10.54
N PRO A 532 -12.04 32.64 -9.43
CA PRO A 532 -11.73 31.25 -9.05
C PRO A 532 -12.31 30.25 -10.05
N MET A 533 -11.77 29.01 -10.04
CA MET A 533 -12.34 27.91 -10.82
C MET A 533 -13.80 27.65 -10.41
N PRO A 534 -14.75 27.54 -11.37
CA PRO A 534 -16.14 27.25 -11.06
C PRO A 534 -16.30 25.94 -10.29
N ALA A 535 -17.18 25.93 -9.29
CA ALA A 535 -17.44 24.74 -8.46
C ALA A 535 -17.88 23.55 -9.33
N GLU A 536 -18.69 23.79 -10.37
CA GLU A 536 -19.14 22.76 -11.29
C GLU A 536 -18.00 22.12 -12.12
N LEU A 537 -16.88 22.84 -12.32
CA LEU A 537 -15.70 22.28 -12.98
C LEU A 537 -14.84 21.48 -11.99
N ILE A 538 -14.73 21.92 -10.74
CA ILE A 538 -14.06 21.18 -9.65
C ILE A 538 -14.81 19.87 -9.37
N ASP A 539 -16.14 19.92 -9.20
CA ASP A 539 -17.01 18.75 -9.02
C ASP A 539 -16.87 17.78 -10.21
N GLY A 540 -16.79 18.30 -11.43
CA GLY A 540 -16.53 17.53 -12.65
C GLY A 540 -15.17 16.83 -12.63
N MET A 541 -14.10 17.55 -12.25
CA MET A 541 -12.74 17.01 -12.14
C MET A 541 -12.67 15.88 -11.11
N ILE A 542 -13.30 16.05 -9.95
CA ILE A 542 -13.31 15.06 -8.88
C ILE A 542 -14.13 13.83 -9.28
N ALA A 543 -15.30 14.02 -9.91
CA ALA A 543 -16.08 12.92 -10.48
C ALA A 543 -15.31 12.18 -11.60
N ALA A 544 -14.39 12.87 -12.28
CA ALA A 544 -13.52 12.31 -13.31
C ALA A 544 -12.19 11.73 -12.79
N LYS A 545 -11.77 11.97 -11.53
CA LYS A 545 -10.47 11.51 -10.99
C LYS A 545 -10.27 10.00 -11.22
N ASN A 546 -11.31 9.22 -10.95
CA ASN A 546 -11.26 7.75 -10.99
C ASN A 546 -11.65 7.21 -12.39
N LEU A 547 -11.70 8.06 -13.42
CA LEU A 547 -11.97 7.67 -14.81
C LEU A 547 -10.85 6.78 -15.35
N GLN A 548 -11.21 5.60 -15.87
CA GLN A 548 -10.28 4.62 -16.47
C GLN A 548 -9.14 4.15 -15.52
N SER A 549 -9.28 4.39 -14.21
CA SER A 549 -8.27 4.09 -13.17
C SER A 549 -7.80 2.64 -13.17
N GLY A 550 -8.68 1.67 -13.47
CA GLY A 550 -8.33 0.26 -13.52
C GLY A 550 -7.43 -0.07 -14.71
N ILE A 551 -7.64 0.57 -15.87
CA ILE A 551 -6.79 0.40 -17.05
C ILE A 551 -5.46 1.15 -16.91
N LYS A 552 -5.45 2.30 -16.23
CA LYS A 552 -4.21 2.98 -15.80
C LYS A 552 -3.40 2.09 -14.87
N THR A 553 -4.02 1.55 -13.82
CA THR A 553 -3.37 0.67 -12.82
C THR A 553 -2.90 -0.64 -13.42
N GLU A 554 -3.68 -1.31 -14.29
CA GLU A 554 -3.17 -2.48 -15.03
C GLU A 554 -2.06 -2.13 -16.05
N GLY A 555 -1.79 -0.84 -16.31
CA GLY A 555 -0.59 -0.41 -17.03
C GLY A 555 0.65 -0.47 -16.14
N GLN A 556 0.53 0.04 -14.91
CA GLN A 556 1.57 -0.03 -13.88
C GLN A 556 1.85 -1.49 -13.44
N ILE A 557 0.80 -2.31 -13.27
CA ILE A 557 0.94 -3.75 -13.00
C ILE A 557 1.65 -4.46 -14.15
N PHE A 558 1.30 -4.15 -15.42
CA PHE A 558 1.97 -4.73 -16.59
C PHE A 558 3.48 -4.43 -16.59
N LEU A 559 3.85 -3.16 -16.44
CA LEU A 559 5.26 -2.73 -16.45
C LEU A 559 6.06 -3.36 -15.31
N GLY A 560 5.49 -3.41 -14.10
CA GLY A 560 6.14 -4.02 -12.94
C GLY A 560 6.20 -5.55 -12.99
N MET A 561 5.20 -6.22 -13.56
CA MET A 561 5.26 -7.67 -13.80
C MET A 561 6.30 -8.03 -14.87
N VAL A 562 6.46 -7.21 -15.91
CA VAL A 562 7.54 -7.39 -16.91
C VAL A 562 8.92 -7.19 -16.27
N ASP A 563 9.11 -6.13 -15.49
CA ASP A 563 10.36 -5.89 -14.75
C ASP A 563 10.69 -7.02 -13.75
N GLN A 564 9.72 -7.56 -13.02
CA GLN A 564 9.96 -8.74 -12.18
C GLN A 564 10.30 -9.98 -13.02
N ALA A 565 9.57 -10.27 -14.09
CA ALA A 565 9.81 -11.46 -14.92
C ALA A 565 11.22 -11.48 -15.52
N TYR A 566 11.70 -10.34 -16.05
CA TYR A 566 13.07 -10.19 -16.57
C TYR A 566 14.18 -10.45 -15.52
N HIS A 567 13.87 -10.41 -14.23
CA HIS A 567 14.84 -10.55 -13.14
C HIS A 567 14.53 -11.70 -12.16
N THR A 568 13.54 -12.54 -12.48
CA THR A 568 13.16 -13.76 -11.72
C THR A 568 13.26 -15.05 -12.52
N ASP A 569 13.58 -14.97 -13.82
CA ASP A 569 13.94 -16.16 -14.58
C ASP A 569 15.28 -16.75 -14.11
N THR A 570 15.50 -18.04 -14.37
CA THR A 570 16.63 -18.83 -13.84
C THR A 570 17.26 -19.75 -14.89
N ASP A 571 16.91 -19.58 -16.18
CA ASP A 571 17.56 -20.26 -17.31
C ASP A 571 18.59 -19.41 -18.07
N GLY A 572 18.58 -18.08 -17.86
CA GLY A 572 19.54 -17.12 -18.40
C GLY A 572 19.30 -16.64 -19.84
N GLU A 573 18.29 -17.14 -20.56
CA GLU A 573 18.01 -16.77 -21.98
C GLU A 573 16.59 -16.19 -22.18
N VAL A 574 16.33 -15.02 -21.59
CA VAL A 574 15.02 -14.33 -21.67
C VAL A 574 14.77 -13.69 -23.05
N ASP A 575 13.81 -14.20 -23.83
CA ASP A 575 13.23 -13.44 -24.96
C ASP A 575 12.35 -12.32 -24.38
N THR A 576 12.92 -11.12 -24.28
CA THR A 576 12.24 -9.98 -23.65
C THR A 576 10.99 -9.55 -24.43
N THR A 577 10.96 -9.76 -25.75
CA THR A 577 9.80 -9.39 -26.57
C THR A 577 8.65 -10.36 -26.35
N GLN A 578 8.91 -11.66 -26.26
CA GLN A 578 7.88 -12.67 -26.01
C GLN A 578 7.34 -12.59 -24.58
N VAL A 579 8.22 -12.44 -23.57
CA VAL A 579 7.80 -12.22 -22.16
C VAL A 579 6.97 -10.93 -22.04
N ALA A 580 7.37 -9.85 -22.72
CA ALA A 580 6.56 -8.64 -22.81
C ALA A 580 5.17 -8.90 -23.42
N TYR A 581 5.04 -9.70 -24.48
CA TYR A 581 3.76 -9.97 -25.13
C TYR A 581 2.86 -10.89 -24.28
N ASP A 582 3.41 -11.92 -23.64
CA ASP A 582 2.64 -12.84 -22.79
C ASP A 582 2.12 -12.17 -21.51
N ILE A 583 2.91 -11.28 -20.92
CA ILE A 583 2.46 -10.44 -19.79
C ILE A 583 1.50 -9.35 -20.29
N HIS A 584 1.68 -8.82 -21.51
CA HIS A 584 0.75 -7.85 -22.08
C HIS A 584 -0.64 -8.46 -22.31
N ASP A 585 -0.73 -9.59 -23.00
CA ASP A 585 -2.02 -10.20 -23.37
C ASP A 585 -2.71 -10.87 -22.17
N SER A 586 -1.98 -11.18 -21.09
CA SER A 586 -2.58 -11.59 -19.82
C SER A 586 -3.00 -10.40 -18.94
N VAL A 587 -2.25 -9.29 -18.88
CA VAL A 587 -2.47 -8.17 -17.93
C VAL A 587 -3.20 -6.96 -18.53
N ARG A 588 -3.15 -6.70 -19.84
CA ARG A 588 -3.88 -5.59 -20.47
C ARG A 588 -5.28 -6.00 -20.91
N MET A 589 -6.09 -5.00 -21.27
CA MET A 589 -7.48 -5.18 -21.75
C MET A 589 -7.60 -5.13 -23.28
N TYR A 590 -6.54 -4.70 -23.97
CA TYR A 590 -6.38 -4.67 -25.42
C TYR A 590 -5.20 -5.58 -25.83
N PRO A 591 -5.16 -6.12 -27.06
CA PRO A 591 -4.06 -6.97 -27.52
C PRO A 591 -2.75 -6.17 -27.66
N HIS A 592 -1.61 -6.86 -27.55
CA HIS A 592 -0.30 -6.30 -27.87
C HIS A 592 -0.24 -5.85 -29.34
N THR A 593 0.72 -4.98 -29.68
CA THR A 593 0.96 -4.56 -31.07
C THR A 593 2.13 -5.37 -31.64
N PRO A 594 1.93 -6.27 -32.62
CA PRO A 594 2.99 -7.13 -33.13
C PRO A 594 4.16 -6.33 -33.73
N GLY A 595 5.38 -6.68 -33.35
CA GLY A 595 6.59 -5.98 -33.74
C GLY A 595 6.78 -4.62 -33.05
N SER A 596 6.07 -4.36 -31.94
CA SER A 596 6.47 -3.34 -30.96
C SER A 596 7.56 -3.91 -30.04
N HIS A 597 8.47 -3.06 -29.59
CA HIS A 597 9.60 -3.43 -28.71
C HIS A 597 9.77 -2.37 -27.62
N PHE A 598 8.69 -2.14 -26.86
CA PHE A 598 8.62 -1.04 -25.89
C PHE A 598 9.75 -1.10 -24.85
N GLN A 599 10.19 -2.32 -24.49
CA GLN A 599 11.25 -2.56 -23.53
C GLN A 599 12.59 -1.98 -23.99
N GLY A 600 12.82 -1.84 -25.29
CA GLY A 600 14.00 -1.17 -25.84
C GLY A 600 14.10 0.32 -25.47
N SER A 601 12.99 0.96 -25.06
CA SER A 601 12.98 2.32 -24.50
C SER A 601 12.33 2.44 -23.12
N PHE A 602 12.28 1.35 -22.36
CA PHE A 602 11.79 1.34 -20.99
C PHE A 602 12.94 1.60 -20.02
N GLY A 603 13.30 2.88 -19.86
CA GLY A 603 14.46 3.33 -19.08
C GLY A 603 14.49 2.90 -17.60
N HIS A 604 13.39 2.48 -17.00
CA HIS A 604 13.42 1.92 -15.64
C HIS A 604 14.12 0.56 -15.53
N LEU A 605 14.37 -0.12 -16.65
CA LEU A 605 15.15 -1.36 -16.67
C LEU A 605 16.65 -1.12 -16.42
N THR A 606 17.09 0.14 -16.38
CA THR A 606 18.42 0.60 -16.00
C THR A 606 18.31 1.50 -14.75
N GLY A 607 18.99 1.12 -13.65
CA GLY A 607 18.98 1.86 -12.39
C GLY A 607 17.73 1.70 -11.50
N TYR A 608 16.64 1.11 -12.01
CA TYR A 608 15.40 0.80 -11.28
C TYR A 608 15.00 -0.70 -11.33
N GLN A 609 15.92 -1.56 -11.80
CA GLN A 609 15.68 -2.97 -12.05
C GLN A 609 15.12 -3.77 -10.85
N ALA A 610 14.20 -4.68 -11.16
CA ALA A 610 13.40 -5.44 -10.20
C ALA A 610 12.80 -4.55 -9.09
N GLY A 611 12.40 -3.34 -9.45
CA GLY A 611 12.00 -2.26 -8.56
C GLY A 611 10.82 -1.44 -9.07
N TYR A 612 10.34 -1.65 -10.30
CA TYR A 612 9.24 -0.86 -10.87
C TYR A 612 7.91 -1.05 -10.11
N TYR A 613 7.76 -2.17 -9.41
CA TYR A 613 6.63 -2.39 -8.49
C TYR A 613 6.54 -1.32 -7.39
N GLY A 614 7.66 -0.64 -7.08
CA GLY A 614 7.77 0.43 -6.09
C GLY A 614 6.73 1.53 -6.27
N TYR A 615 6.38 1.91 -7.50
CA TYR A 615 5.38 2.96 -7.76
C TYR A 615 3.97 2.60 -7.29
N LEU A 616 3.57 1.32 -7.34
CA LEU A 616 2.27 0.86 -6.81
C LEU A 616 2.36 0.47 -5.33
N TRP A 617 3.53 0.01 -4.90
CA TRP A 617 3.81 -0.33 -3.50
C TRP A 617 3.76 0.94 -2.65
N SER A 618 4.55 1.97 -2.99
CA SER A 618 4.49 3.30 -2.37
C SER A 618 3.07 3.88 -2.38
N LEU A 619 2.36 3.83 -3.51
CA LEU A 619 1.04 4.43 -3.64
C LEU A 619 -0.02 3.79 -2.72
N VAL A 620 0.14 2.52 -2.35
CA VAL A 620 -0.69 1.87 -1.32
C VAL A 620 -0.47 2.54 0.05
N TYR A 621 0.78 2.70 0.50
CA TYR A 621 1.07 3.32 1.79
C TYR A 621 0.80 4.83 1.78
N ALA A 622 1.01 5.52 0.65
CA ALA A 622 0.66 6.92 0.47
C ALA A 622 -0.82 7.18 0.73
N GLN A 623 -1.70 6.39 0.10
CA GLN A 623 -3.15 6.51 0.27
C GLN A 623 -3.60 6.14 1.69
N ASP A 624 -2.99 5.13 2.31
CA ASP A 624 -3.33 4.71 3.67
C ASP A 624 -2.84 5.71 4.74
N MET A 625 -1.70 6.37 4.52
CA MET A 625 -1.26 7.52 5.33
C MET A 625 -2.16 8.75 5.11
N PHE A 626 -2.61 8.97 3.88
CA PHE A 626 -3.42 10.12 3.50
C PHE A 626 -4.78 10.19 4.23
N GLU A 627 -5.35 9.06 4.65
CA GLU A 627 -6.58 9.01 5.46
C GLU A 627 -6.55 9.96 6.68
N ARG A 628 -5.38 10.13 7.32
CA ARG A 628 -5.23 11.05 8.47
C ARG A 628 -5.55 12.51 8.11
N PHE A 629 -5.26 12.93 6.87
CA PHE A 629 -5.58 14.27 6.38
C PHE A 629 -7.05 14.40 5.94
N LYS A 630 -7.67 13.32 5.43
CA LYS A 630 -9.12 13.27 5.19
C LYS A 630 -9.91 13.42 6.50
N ASP A 631 -9.49 12.72 7.55
CA ASP A 631 -10.14 12.73 8.88
C ASP A 631 -9.96 14.06 9.63
N LEU A 632 -8.75 14.65 9.58
CA LEU A 632 -8.40 15.83 10.38
C LEU A 632 -8.55 17.16 9.63
N GLY A 633 -8.67 17.14 8.30
CA GLY A 633 -8.73 18.31 7.43
C GLY A 633 -7.42 18.54 6.66
N MET A 634 -7.56 18.95 5.40
CA MET A 634 -6.47 18.96 4.41
C MET A 634 -5.45 20.09 4.61
N LEU A 635 -5.80 21.09 5.43
CA LEU A 635 -4.94 22.18 5.88
C LEU A 635 -4.64 22.10 7.39
N ASN A 636 -4.82 20.93 8.03
CA ASN A 636 -4.65 20.80 9.47
C ASN A 636 -3.15 20.77 9.87
N PRO A 637 -2.69 21.75 10.68
CA PRO A 637 -1.28 21.84 11.08
C PRO A 637 -0.87 20.77 12.09
N GLU A 638 -1.80 20.19 12.87
CA GLU A 638 -1.50 19.07 13.77
C GLU A 638 -1.24 17.78 12.97
N ALA A 639 -1.98 17.56 11.88
CA ALA A 639 -1.76 16.46 10.95
C ALA A 639 -0.43 16.62 10.18
N GLY A 640 -0.16 17.84 9.68
CA GLY A 640 1.08 18.16 8.97
C GLY A 640 2.33 18.06 9.88
N ALA A 641 2.27 18.59 11.10
CA ALA A 641 3.36 18.48 12.07
C ALA A 641 3.63 17.02 12.47
N TYR A 642 2.57 16.22 12.69
CA TYR A 642 2.72 14.79 13.01
C TYR A 642 3.31 13.99 11.82
N TYR A 643 2.93 14.31 10.58
CA TYR A 643 3.56 13.73 9.40
C TYR A 643 5.04 14.12 9.24
N ARG A 644 5.38 15.39 9.54
CA ARG A 644 6.79 15.83 9.61
C ARG A 644 7.57 15.06 10.68
N GLU A 645 7.04 14.89 11.89
CA GLU A 645 7.70 14.18 13.00
C GLU A 645 7.92 12.68 12.72
N LYS A 646 6.97 12.04 12.04
CA LYS A 646 6.94 10.57 11.91
C LYS A 646 7.52 10.02 10.61
N ILE A 647 7.44 10.77 9.52
CA ILE A 647 7.88 10.33 8.20
C ILE A 647 9.05 11.21 7.72
N LEU A 648 8.83 12.52 7.52
CA LEU A 648 9.80 13.35 6.81
C LEU A 648 11.09 13.61 7.60
N SER A 649 11.01 13.86 8.92
CA SER A 649 12.20 14.12 9.75
C SER A 649 13.07 12.88 9.98
N LYS A 650 12.53 11.69 9.72
CA LYS A 650 13.18 10.41 9.95
C LYS A 650 14.14 9.99 8.85
N GLY A 651 13.84 10.32 7.59
CA GLY A 651 14.56 9.77 6.44
C GLY A 651 14.75 8.25 6.57
N GLY A 652 15.94 7.76 6.24
CA GLY A 652 16.31 6.34 6.33
C GLY A 652 16.71 5.81 7.70
N THR A 653 16.52 6.55 8.80
CA THR A 653 17.06 6.20 10.14
C THR A 653 16.41 4.96 10.78
N GLU A 654 15.21 4.60 10.34
CA GLU A 654 14.45 3.41 10.74
C GLU A 654 13.97 2.66 9.47
N ASP A 655 13.39 1.46 9.60
CA ASP A 655 12.80 0.74 8.45
C ASP A 655 11.44 1.37 8.09
N SER A 656 11.21 1.67 6.81
CA SER A 656 10.07 2.48 6.37
C SER A 656 8.70 1.89 6.76
N LEU A 657 8.58 0.57 6.84
CA LEU A 657 7.36 -0.10 7.28
C LEU A 657 7.05 0.12 8.77
N ASP A 658 8.08 0.27 9.61
CA ASP A 658 7.89 0.55 11.04
C ASP A 658 7.58 2.03 11.28
N LEU A 659 8.11 2.94 10.46
CA LEU A 659 7.68 4.35 10.42
C LEU A 659 6.20 4.49 10.04
N VAL A 660 5.76 3.78 9.00
CA VAL A 660 4.34 3.74 8.59
C VAL A 660 3.46 3.16 9.70
N ARG A 661 3.89 2.09 10.39
CA ARG A 661 3.17 1.52 11.54
C ARG A 661 3.00 2.50 12.70
N ASP A 662 4.05 3.24 13.07
CA ASP A 662 3.97 4.24 14.16
C ASP A 662 3.08 5.43 13.77
N TYR A 663 3.15 5.89 12.52
CA TYR A 663 2.27 6.95 12.00
C TYR A 663 0.79 6.54 11.91
N LEU A 664 0.49 5.30 11.51
CA LEU A 664 -0.88 4.80 11.42
C LEU A 664 -1.44 4.34 12.77
N GLY A 665 -0.58 3.89 13.69
CA GLY A 665 -0.97 3.21 14.92
C GLY A 665 -1.53 1.78 14.70
N ARG A 666 -1.32 1.22 13.50
CA ARG A 666 -1.80 -0.10 13.04
C ARG A 666 -0.92 -0.63 11.91
N GLU A 667 -1.13 -1.89 11.51
CA GLU A 667 -0.62 -2.36 10.22
C GLU A 667 -1.28 -1.56 9.06
N PRO A 668 -0.53 -1.29 7.98
CA PRO A 668 -1.08 -0.67 6.78
C PRO A 668 -2.00 -1.59 5.98
N SER A 669 -2.91 -1.02 5.19
CA SER A 669 -3.85 -1.73 4.32
C SER A 669 -3.87 -1.20 2.89
N MET A 670 -4.46 -1.96 1.97
CA MET A 670 -4.74 -1.55 0.58
C MET A 670 -6.08 -0.80 0.44
N ASP A 671 -6.90 -0.72 1.49
CA ASP A 671 -8.29 -0.27 1.39
C ASP A 671 -8.41 1.16 0.86
N ALA A 672 -7.69 2.12 1.43
CA ALA A 672 -7.67 3.52 0.97
C ALA A 672 -7.26 3.66 -0.51
N PHE A 673 -6.30 2.85 -0.97
CA PHE A 673 -5.89 2.78 -2.37
C PHE A 673 -6.99 2.19 -3.28
N LEU A 674 -7.69 1.16 -2.83
CA LEU A 674 -8.79 0.57 -3.60
C LEU A 674 -9.98 1.54 -3.69
N GLU A 675 -10.29 2.29 -2.63
CA GLU A 675 -11.26 3.38 -2.66
C GLU A 675 -10.82 4.51 -3.62
N SER A 676 -9.54 4.88 -3.64
CA SER A 676 -9.03 5.91 -4.56
C SER A 676 -9.05 5.47 -6.03
N LEU A 677 -9.03 4.17 -6.33
CA LEU A 677 -9.35 3.64 -7.66
C LEU A 677 -10.85 3.69 -8.00
N GLY A 678 -11.74 3.98 -7.06
CA GLY A 678 -13.19 3.94 -7.24
C GLY A 678 -13.77 2.53 -7.19
N LEU A 679 -13.19 1.66 -6.37
CA LEU A 679 -13.78 0.37 -5.98
C LEU A 679 -14.50 0.55 -4.63
N GLU A 680 -15.68 -0.07 -4.49
CA GLU A 680 -16.39 -0.12 -3.21
C GLU A 680 -15.66 -1.05 -2.24
N VAL A 681 -14.99 -0.50 -1.21
CA VAL A 681 -14.53 -1.28 -0.04
C VAL A 681 -15.69 -1.49 0.93
N GLY A 682 -16.75 -2.12 0.40
CA GLY A 682 -18.03 -2.35 1.06
C GLY A 682 -18.05 -3.67 1.85
N ALA A 683 -17.48 -3.62 3.06
CA ALA A 683 -17.01 -4.77 3.86
C ALA A 683 -15.77 -5.46 3.23
N PRO A 684 -14.94 -6.16 4.03
CA PRO A 684 -13.63 -6.60 3.57
C PRO A 684 -13.67 -7.49 2.33
N LEU A 685 -12.64 -7.38 1.51
CA LEU A 685 -12.47 -8.31 0.40
C LEU A 685 -12.31 -9.75 0.93
N PRO A 686 -12.81 -10.77 0.20
CA PRO A 686 -12.50 -12.17 0.48
C PRO A 686 -10.99 -12.41 0.28
N GLY A 687 -10.22 -12.21 1.35
CA GLY A 687 -8.76 -12.07 1.27
C GLY A 687 -8.14 -11.08 2.27
N GLU A 688 -8.94 -10.34 3.04
CA GLU A 688 -8.46 -9.66 4.26
C GLU A 688 -7.83 -10.69 5.20
N PHE A 689 -6.51 -10.62 5.34
CA PHE A 689 -5.70 -11.56 6.12
C PHE A 689 -5.86 -11.28 7.62
N VAL A 690 -6.88 -11.88 8.23
CA VAL A 690 -6.87 -12.09 9.69
C VAL A 690 -5.71 -13.03 10.00
N SER A 691 -4.62 -12.47 10.52
CA SER A 691 -3.36 -13.18 10.72
C SER A 691 -3.46 -14.18 11.88
N GLY A 692 -2.82 -15.34 11.71
CA GLY A 692 -2.85 -16.44 12.68
C GLY A 692 -3.91 -17.52 12.39
N ASP A 693 -3.82 -18.61 13.16
CA ASP A 693 -4.70 -19.76 12.99
C ASP A 693 -6.15 -19.48 13.44
N PRO A 694 -7.17 -19.91 12.69
CA PRO A 694 -8.55 -19.86 13.14
C PRO A 694 -8.78 -20.73 14.38
N GLN A 695 -9.58 -20.22 15.31
CA GLN A 695 -10.22 -21.08 16.29
C GLN A 695 -11.20 -22.01 15.55
N GLN A 696 -11.24 -23.29 15.94
CA GLN A 696 -12.10 -24.30 15.31
C GLN A 696 -12.84 -25.10 16.38
N SER A 697 -14.10 -25.44 16.11
CA SER A 697 -14.90 -26.33 16.96
C SER A 697 -15.08 -27.74 16.38
N ASN A 698 -15.60 -28.65 17.21
CA ASN A 698 -15.87 -30.04 16.85
C ASN A 698 -16.91 -30.19 15.72
N SER A 699 -17.71 -29.17 15.43
CA SER A 699 -18.68 -29.16 14.31
C SER A 699 -18.04 -28.82 12.97
N GLY A 700 -16.79 -28.33 12.96
CA GLY A 700 -16.07 -27.86 11.78
C GLY A 700 -16.25 -26.37 11.49
N LEU A 701 -17.01 -25.62 12.31
CA LEU A 701 -17.00 -24.16 12.28
C LEU A 701 -15.59 -23.64 12.59
N LYS A 702 -15.13 -22.68 11.78
CA LYS A 702 -13.90 -21.90 12.03
C LYS A 702 -14.25 -20.43 12.22
N TRP A 703 -13.53 -19.75 13.12
CA TRP A 703 -13.65 -18.31 13.29
C TRP A 703 -12.33 -17.63 13.65
N TRP A 704 -12.25 -16.34 13.31
CA TRP A 704 -11.21 -15.40 13.74
C TRP A 704 -11.88 -14.21 14.44
N VAL A 705 -11.22 -13.65 15.45
CA VAL A 705 -11.64 -12.39 16.09
C VAL A 705 -10.92 -11.26 15.37
N ILE A 706 -11.69 -10.39 14.70
CA ILE A 706 -11.19 -9.17 14.03
C ILE A 706 -11.14 -8.01 15.04
N THR A 707 -12.11 -7.97 15.96
CA THR A 707 -12.16 -7.00 17.06
C THR A 707 -12.75 -7.69 18.28
N ASP A 708 -12.04 -7.63 19.41
CA ASP A 708 -12.57 -7.94 20.75
C ASP A 708 -13.25 -6.66 21.27
N GLY A 709 -14.58 -6.69 21.42
CA GLY A 709 -15.38 -5.58 21.93
C GLY A 709 -15.24 -5.36 23.43
N GLY A 710 -14.50 -6.24 24.10
CA GLY A 710 -14.32 -6.32 25.54
C GLY A 710 -14.79 -7.68 26.05
N SER A 711 -13.84 -8.55 26.41
CA SER A 711 -14.03 -9.90 26.95
C SER A 711 -14.63 -9.94 28.38
N VAL A 712 -15.50 -8.96 28.70
CA VAL A 712 -16.22 -8.76 29.97
C VAL A 712 -17.69 -8.43 29.68
N GLY A 713 -18.44 -9.42 29.20
CA GLY A 713 -19.88 -9.31 28.92
C GLY A 713 -20.58 -10.67 28.99
N GLU A 714 -21.90 -10.70 28.77
CA GLU A 714 -22.64 -11.94 28.50
C GLU A 714 -22.63 -12.22 26.98
N THR A 715 -22.41 -13.47 26.57
CA THR A 715 -22.60 -13.91 25.18
C THR A 715 -24.04 -14.41 24.97
N PRO A 716 -24.62 -14.30 23.76
CA PRO A 716 -26.04 -14.60 23.55
C PRO A 716 -26.30 -16.10 23.54
N VAL A 717 -27.33 -16.55 24.28
CA VAL A 717 -27.77 -17.95 24.21
C VAL A 717 -28.75 -18.17 23.06
N PRO A 718 -28.94 -19.41 22.54
CA PRO A 718 -29.77 -19.63 21.35
C PRO A 718 -31.23 -19.15 21.45
N THR A 719 -31.78 -18.95 22.65
CA THR A 719 -33.13 -18.39 22.85
C THR A 719 -33.22 -16.87 22.67
N ASP A 720 -32.11 -16.16 22.72
CA ASP A 720 -32.08 -14.70 22.71
C ASP A 720 -32.31 -14.13 21.31
N LYS A 721 -32.63 -12.84 21.26
CA LYS A 721 -32.55 -12.06 20.03
C LYS A 721 -31.23 -11.31 19.98
N VAL A 722 -30.53 -11.40 18.86
CA VAL A 722 -29.31 -10.64 18.60
C VAL A 722 -29.57 -9.60 17.51
N LYS A 723 -28.89 -8.47 17.61
CA LYS A 723 -28.84 -7.43 16.58
C LYS A 723 -27.43 -7.38 16.01
N VAL A 724 -27.29 -7.43 14.68
CA VAL A 724 -25.96 -7.51 14.05
C VAL A 724 -25.88 -6.67 12.77
N HIS A 725 -24.67 -6.25 12.42
CA HIS A 725 -24.28 -6.04 11.02
C HIS A 725 -23.61 -7.30 10.48
N TYR A 726 -23.80 -7.59 9.19
CA TYR A 726 -23.12 -8.72 8.53
C TYR A 726 -22.99 -8.53 7.02
N THR A 727 -22.03 -9.28 6.46
CA THR A 727 -21.88 -9.54 5.02
C THR A 727 -21.57 -11.04 4.83
N GLY A 728 -22.10 -11.66 3.76
CA GLY A 728 -21.95 -13.09 3.49
C GLY A 728 -21.54 -13.41 2.05
N TRP A 729 -20.54 -14.29 1.90
CA TRP A 729 -19.93 -14.68 0.61
C TRP A 729 -19.78 -16.20 0.47
N LEU A 730 -19.70 -16.68 -0.77
CA LEU A 730 -19.17 -18.01 -1.10
C LEU A 730 -17.63 -18.00 -1.10
N GLU A 731 -16.98 -19.17 -1.11
CA GLU A 731 -15.50 -19.28 -1.18
C GLU A 731 -14.89 -18.80 -2.50
N ASP A 732 -15.70 -18.62 -3.55
CA ASP A 732 -15.29 -17.96 -4.81
C ASP A 732 -15.37 -16.41 -4.75
N GLY A 733 -15.77 -15.85 -3.60
CA GLY A 733 -15.91 -14.42 -3.37
C GLY A 733 -17.27 -13.83 -3.79
N THR A 734 -18.23 -14.64 -4.25
CA THR A 734 -19.58 -14.18 -4.57
C THR A 734 -20.33 -13.74 -3.31
N LYS A 735 -20.49 -12.42 -3.12
CA LYS A 735 -21.37 -11.83 -2.09
C LYS A 735 -22.83 -12.22 -2.38
N PHE A 736 -23.50 -12.86 -1.43
CA PHE A 736 -24.87 -13.36 -1.60
C PHE A 736 -25.93 -12.66 -0.74
N ASP A 737 -25.52 -11.99 0.35
CA ASP A 737 -26.37 -11.21 1.26
C ASP A 737 -25.50 -10.27 2.12
N SER A 738 -26.06 -9.14 2.56
CA SER A 738 -25.40 -8.13 3.37
C SER A 738 -26.41 -7.18 4.02
N SER A 739 -26.29 -6.93 5.33
CA SER A 739 -27.04 -5.85 5.99
C SER A 739 -26.29 -4.52 5.97
N VAL A 740 -24.97 -4.53 5.73
CA VAL A 740 -24.16 -3.32 5.53
C VAL A 740 -24.58 -2.63 4.23
N ASP A 741 -24.71 -3.38 3.13
CA ASP A 741 -25.18 -2.90 1.82
C ASP A 741 -26.59 -2.28 1.87
N ARG A 742 -27.39 -2.62 2.90
CA ARG A 742 -28.75 -2.09 3.12
C ARG A 742 -28.78 -0.84 4.01
N GLY A 743 -27.67 -0.49 4.66
CA GLY A 743 -27.60 0.60 5.63
C GLY A 743 -28.39 0.37 6.92
N GLU A 744 -28.87 -0.85 7.19
CA GLU A 744 -29.64 -1.17 8.40
C GLU A 744 -29.24 -2.51 9.04
N PRO A 745 -28.96 -2.56 10.36
CA PRO A 745 -28.65 -3.80 11.06
C PRO A 745 -29.90 -4.66 11.26
N ILE A 746 -29.74 -5.99 11.16
CA ILE A 746 -30.85 -6.94 11.31
C ILE A 746 -31.04 -7.36 12.77
N THR A 747 -32.23 -7.81 13.16
CA THR A 747 -32.50 -8.43 14.46
C THR A 747 -33.30 -9.71 14.31
N PHE A 748 -32.80 -10.82 14.87
CA PHE A 748 -33.43 -12.15 14.78
C PHE A 748 -33.21 -12.95 16.07
N GLY A 749 -34.00 -14.02 16.28
CA GLY A 749 -33.76 -14.99 17.35
C GLY A 749 -32.66 -15.97 16.96
N LEU A 750 -31.66 -16.19 17.82
CA LEU A 750 -30.44 -16.93 17.46
C LEU A 750 -30.69 -18.41 17.10
N ASN A 751 -31.81 -18.99 17.54
CA ASN A 751 -32.33 -20.30 17.14
C ASN A 751 -33.14 -20.31 15.82
N ARG A 752 -33.13 -19.22 15.02
CA ARG A 752 -33.84 -19.11 13.73
C ARG A 752 -32.95 -18.88 12.52
N VAL A 753 -31.64 -19.02 12.69
CA VAL A 753 -30.61 -18.91 11.64
C VAL A 753 -29.95 -20.27 11.40
N ILE A 754 -29.00 -20.35 10.46
CA ILE A 754 -28.25 -21.58 10.17
C ILE A 754 -27.39 -22.01 11.38
N PRO A 755 -27.12 -23.31 11.58
CA PRO A 755 -26.38 -23.81 12.76
C PRO A 755 -25.04 -23.10 13.01
N GLY A 756 -24.27 -22.79 11.95
CA GLY A 756 -22.98 -22.10 12.08
C GLY A 756 -23.10 -20.64 12.54
N TRP A 757 -24.25 -19.99 12.32
CA TRP A 757 -24.56 -18.68 12.90
C TRP A 757 -24.98 -18.81 14.37
N THR A 758 -25.83 -19.80 14.69
CA THR A 758 -26.21 -20.10 16.08
C THR A 758 -24.99 -20.41 16.95
N GLU A 759 -24.02 -21.15 16.42
CA GLU A 759 -22.78 -21.47 17.11
C GLU A 759 -21.73 -20.33 17.06
N GLY A 760 -21.62 -19.60 15.94
CA GLY A 760 -20.65 -18.52 15.79
C GLY A 760 -20.98 -17.29 16.62
N VAL A 761 -22.20 -16.75 16.48
CA VAL A 761 -22.62 -15.53 17.20
C VAL A 761 -22.83 -15.81 18.70
N GLY A 762 -23.12 -17.06 19.09
CA GLY A 762 -23.17 -17.49 20.50
C GLY A 762 -21.80 -17.44 21.23
N ARG A 763 -20.71 -17.14 20.52
CA ARG A 763 -19.35 -16.96 21.07
C ARG A 763 -18.94 -15.49 21.18
N MET A 764 -19.76 -14.56 20.68
CA MET A 764 -19.46 -13.13 20.58
C MET A 764 -20.05 -12.35 21.76
N HIS A 765 -19.36 -11.29 22.16
CA HIS A 765 -19.85 -10.24 23.05
C HIS A 765 -20.38 -9.05 22.24
N VAL A 766 -21.10 -8.13 22.87
CA VAL A 766 -21.50 -6.87 22.21
C VAL A 766 -20.26 -6.02 21.93
N GLY A 767 -20.05 -5.65 20.68
CA GLY A 767 -18.85 -4.98 20.17
C GLY A 767 -17.89 -5.90 19.40
N ASP A 768 -18.02 -7.22 19.52
CA ASP A 768 -17.14 -8.15 18.80
C ASP A 768 -17.38 -8.11 17.28
N LYS A 769 -16.28 -8.21 16.51
CA LYS A 769 -16.28 -8.46 15.06
C LYS A 769 -15.58 -9.78 14.77
N PHE A 770 -16.30 -10.74 14.19
CA PHE A 770 -15.80 -12.09 13.89
C PHE A 770 -15.89 -12.37 12.39
N LYS A 771 -14.83 -12.99 11.83
CA LYS A 771 -14.87 -13.66 10.51
C LYS A 771 -15.20 -15.13 10.75
N LEU A 772 -16.27 -15.65 10.14
CA LEU A 772 -16.75 -17.03 10.27
C LEU A 772 -16.58 -17.79 8.94
N ARG A 773 -15.97 -18.98 8.97
CA ARG A 773 -16.00 -19.95 7.86
C ARG A 773 -16.86 -21.16 8.26
N ILE A 774 -18.04 -21.22 7.66
CA ILE A 774 -19.12 -22.17 7.98
C ILE A 774 -19.13 -23.30 6.94
N PRO A 775 -18.78 -24.55 7.29
CA PRO A 775 -18.90 -25.69 6.37
C PRO A 775 -20.38 -25.95 6.01
N ALA A 776 -20.62 -26.54 4.84
CA ALA A 776 -21.97 -26.67 4.28
C ALA A 776 -23.01 -27.33 5.21
N GLU A 777 -22.61 -28.33 6.01
CA GLU A 777 -23.48 -29.03 6.98
C GLU A 777 -24.00 -28.11 8.11
N LEU A 778 -23.30 -27.00 8.38
CA LEU A 778 -23.71 -25.95 9.31
C LEU A 778 -24.35 -24.74 8.61
N GLY A 779 -24.44 -24.79 7.27
CA GLY A 779 -25.08 -23.80 6.41
C GLY A 779 -26.39 -24.33 5.82
N TYR A 780 -26.45 -24.45 4.50
CA TYR A 780 -27.64 -24.92 3.76
C TYR A 780 -27.53 -26.36 3.22
N GLY A 781 -26.43 -27.05 3.52
CA GLY A 781 -26.17 -28.45 3.15
C GLY A 781 -26.37 -28.75 1.66
N SER A 782 -26.76 -29.99 1.36
CA SER A 782 -26.99 -30.47 0.00
C SER A 782 -28.25 -29.93 -0.69
N ARG A 783 -28.89 -28.88 -0.12
CA ARG A 783 -30.07 -28.22 -0.71
C ARG A 783 -29.73 -26.84 -1.28
N GLY A 784 -28.75 -26.16 -0.71
CA GLY A 784 -28.47 -24.76 -1.03
C GLY A 784 -29.51 -23.78 -0.47
N GLY A 785 -29.20 -22.49 -0.58
CA GLY A 785 -30.10 -21.39 -0.29
C GLY A 785 -30.68 -20.78 -1.57
N ARG A 786 -31.41 -19.66 -1.46
CA ARG A 786 -32.04 -19.00 -2.62
C ARG A 786 -31.02 -18.50 -3.67
N THR A 787 -29.85 -18.08 -3.21
CA THR A 787 -28.72 -17.53 -3.99
C THR A 787 -27.41 -18.30 -3.72
N ILE A 788 -27.49 -19.42 -2.99
CA ILE A 788 -26.34 -20.15 -2.43
C ILE A 788 -26.39 -21.58 -2.99
N PRO A 789 -25.36 -22.06 -3.71
CA PRO A 789 -25.35 -23.41 -4.25
C PRO A 789 -25.44 -24.53 -3.19
N PRO A 790 -25.91 -25.73 -3.57
CA PRO A 790 -25.79 -26.92 -2.73
C PRO A 790 -24.35 -27.23 -2.36
N ASN A 791 -24.13 -27.63 -1.11
CA ASN A 791 -22.83 -27.98 -0.52
C ASN A 791 -21.79 -26.83 -0.46
N SER A 792 -22.19 -25.56 -0.62
CA SER A 792 -21.28 -24.43 -0.40
C SER A 792 -20.91 -24.26 1.07
N THR A 793 -19.61 -24.14 1.34
CA THR A 793 -19.09 -23.40 2.51
C THR A 793 -19.53 -21.93 2.39
N LEU A 794 -19.79 -21.29 3.52
CA LEU A 794 -20.14 -19.87 3.59
C LEU A 794 -19.07 -19.12 4.40
N ILE A 795 -18.65 -17.96 3.90
CA ILE A 795 -17.85 -16.98 4.65
C ILE A 795 -18.80 -15.87 5.11
N PHE A 796 -18.66 -15.44 6.36
CA PHE A 796 -19.39 -14.28 6.89
C PHE A 796 -18.45 -13.40 7.71
N ASP A 797 -18.64 -12.09 7.60
CA ASP A 797 -18.21 -11.13 8.61
C ASP A 797 -19.43 -10.70 9.40
N VAL A 798 -19.33 -10.70 10.73
CA VAL A 798 -20.43 -10.39 11.65
C VAL A 798 -19.94 -9.47 12.76
N GLU A 799 -20.69 -8.40 13.02
CA GLU A 799 -20.52 -7.47 14.14
C GLU A 799 -21.74 -7.59 15.08
N LEU A 800 -21.52 -7.93 16.35
CA LEU A 800 -22.61 -8.08 17.33
C LEU A 800 -22.89 -6.75 18.03
N LEU A 801 -24.04 -6.14 17.74
CA LEU A 801 -24.39 -4.77 18.15
C LEU A 801 -25.24 -4.69 19.43
N ASP A 802 -26.04 -5.71 19.71
CA ASP A 802 -26.93 -5.75 20.88
C ASP A 802 -27.43 -7.19 21.17
N ILE A 803 -27.66 -7.50 22.44
CA ILE A 803 -28.25 -8.77 22.90
C ILE A 803 -29.55 -8.44 23.64
N ASN A 804 -30.67 -8.89 23.09
CA ASN A 804 -32.01 -8.72 23.64
C ASN A 804 -32.48 -10.07 24.22
N PRO A 805 -32.21 -10.36 25.50
CA PRO A 805 -32.53 -11.65 26.11
C PRO A 805 -34.05 -11.87 26.16
N VAL A 806 -34.48 -13.07 25.77
CA VAL A 806 -35.91 -13.42 25.83
C VAL A 806 -36.24 -13.88 27.26
N SER A 807 -36.97 -13.02 27.98
CA SER A 807 -37.17 -13.11 29.44
C SER A 807 -37.56 -14.52 29.95
N PRO A 808 -36.88 -15.05 30.98
CA PRO A 808 -36.90 -16.49 31.28
C PRO A 808 -38.04 -16.95 32.20
N TYR A 809 -38.73 -18.01 31.79
CA TYR A 809 -39.42 -18.96 32.67
C TYR A 809 -38.79 -20.35 32.49
N ALA A 810 -37.97 -20.87 33.40
CA ALA A 810 -37.28 -20.23 34.52
C ALA A 810 -35.93 -20.96 34.72
N LYS A 811 -34.91 -20.29 35.29
CA LYS A 811 -33.81 -21.04 35.94
C LYS A 811 -34.43 -21.76 37.14
N VAL A 812 -34.31 -23.08 37.20
CA VAL A 812 -34.79 -23.87 38.35
C VAL A 812 -34.09 -23.35 39.61
N PRO A 813 -34.83 -22.94 40.66
CA PRO A 813 -34.22 -22.36 41.86
C PRO A 813 -33.45 -23.44 42.65
N PRO A 814 -32.55 -23.03 43.57
CA PRO A 814 -31.82 -23.96 44.42
C PRO A 814 -32.73 -24.97 45.12
N MET A 815 -32.19 -26.17 45.36
CA MET A 815 -32.91 -27.36 45.83
C MET A 815 -33.81 -27.08 47.06
N GLU A 816 -33.33 -26.24 47.97
CA GLU A 816 -33.98 -25.86 49.23
C GLU A 816 -35.24 -24.99 49.05
N GLN A 817 -35.48 -24.52 47.82
CA GLN A 817 -36.60 -23.66 47.46
C GLN A 817 -37.65 -24.38 46.60
N LEU A 818 -37.40 -25.63 46.19
CA LEU A 818 -38.34 -26.43 45.42
C LEU A 818 -39.50 -26.93 46.30
N PRO A 819 -40.75 -26.93 45.80
CA PRO A 819 -41.90 -27.40 46.57
C PRO A 819 -41.93 -28.93 46.73
N GLY A 820 -42.70 -29.36 47.73
CA GLY A 820 -42.94 -30.77 48.05
C GLY A 820 -42.02 -31.33 49.12
N ASP A 821 -41.73 -32.62 49.04
CA ASP A 821 -40.85 -33.32 49.97
C ASP A 821 -39.39 -32.86 49.80
N ALA A 822 -38.66 -32.75 50.91
CA ALA A 822 -37.25 -32.37 50.90
C ALA A 822 -36.36 -33.49 50.35
N VAL A 823 -35.44 -33.14 49.46
CA VAL A 823 -34.42 -34.01 48.87
C VAL A 823 -33.03 -33.62 49.39
N THR A 824 -32.10 -34.57 49.44
CA THR A 824 -30.73 -34.37 50.00
C THR A 824 -29.63 -35.15 49.26
N GLY A 825 -29.92 -35.63 48.05
CA GLY A 825 -28.98 -36.37 47.20
C GLY A 825 -28.63 -35.62 45.92
N ASP A 826 -27.69 -36.17 45.14
CA ASP A 826 -27.30 -35.61 43.85
C ASP A 826 -28.43 -35.69 42.82
N ILE A 827 -28.48 -34.69 41.93
CA ILE A 827 -29.49 -34.62 40.86
C ILE A 827 -29.11 -35.56 39.71
N SER A 828 -30.05 -36.42 39.30
CA SER A 828 -29.94 -37.16 38.04
C SER A 828 -30.52 -36.32 36.90
N THR A 829 -29.96 -36.42 35.70
CA THR A 829 -30.44 -35.71 34.51
C THR A 829 -30.22 -36.59 33.27
N SER A 830 -31.20 -36.63 32.37
CA SER A 830 -31.14 -37.41 31.13
C SER A 830 -30.86 -36.53 29.90
N ASP A 831 -30.57 -37.19 28.78
CA ASP A 831 -30.34 -36.55 27.47
C ASP A 831 -31.54 -35.73 26.96
N THR A 832 -32.75 -35.97 27.49
CA THR A 832 -33.98 -35.21 27.14
C THR A 832 -34.14 -33.93 27.96
N GLY A 833 -33.32 -33.74 29.00
CA GLY A 833 -33.40 -32.63 29.95
C GLY A 833 -34.36 -32.87 31.12
N LEU A 834 -34.94 -34.06 31.27
CA LEU A 834 -35.62 -34.45 32.51
C LEU A 834 -34.61 -34.54 33.65
N GLN A 835 -34.95 -34.00 34.82
CA GLN A 835 -34.11 -34.12 36.01
C GLN A 835 -34.89 -34.73 37.18
N TRP A 836 -34.22 -35.47 38.07
CA TRP A 836 -34.88 -36.07 39.24
C TRP A 836 -33.96 -36.33 40.43
N TYR A 837 -34.60 -36.60 41.57
CA TYR A 837 -34.00 -37.10 42.80
C TYR A 837 -34.82 -38.27 43.33
N ASP A 838 -34.17 -39.40 43.65
CA ASP A 838 -34.82 -40.49 44.38
C ASP A 838 -34.85 -40.16 45.89
N ILE A 839 -36.06 -39.92 46.41
CA ILE A 839 -36.34 -39.68 47.84
C ILE A 839 -36.28 -41.01 48.61
N VAL A 840 -36.78 -42.08 47.97
CA VAL A 840 -36.69 -43.47 48.42
C VAL A 840 -36.45 -44.34 47.18
N GLU A 841 -35.36 -45.09 47.12
CA GLU A 841 -35.20 -46.09 46.05
C GLU A 841 -36.12 -47.30 46.34
N GLY A 842 -36.95 -47.67 45.37
CA GLY A 842 -37.83 -48.83 45.47
C GLY A 842 -37.06 -50.16 45.40
N ASN A 843 -37.68 -51.24 45.89
CA ASN A 843 -37.09 -52.58 45.89
C ASN A 843 -37.93 -53.64 45.16
N GLY A 844 -39.08 -53.26 44.62
CA GLY A 844 -39.87 -54.09 43.70
C GLY A 844 -39.43 -53.96 42.25
N GLU A 845 -40.30 -54.41 41.35
CA GLU A 845 -40.07 -54.42 39.90
C GLU A 845 -40.10 -53.00 39.29
N THR A 846 -39.44 -52.84 38.15
CA THR A 846 -39.48 -51.64 37.30
C THR A 846 -40.43 -51.91 36.13
N PRO A 847 -41.21 -50.93 35.64
CA PRO A 847 -42.08 -51.10 34.47
C PRO A 847 -41.30 -51.65 33.26
N GLU A 848 -41.83 -52.68 32.59
CA GLU A 848 -41.10 -53.37 31.50
C GLU A 848 -40.98 -52.52 30.23
N CYS A 849 -41.99 -51.70 29.92
CA CYS A 849 -42.02 -50.86 28.73
C CYS A 849 -42.98 -49.66 28.89
N ALA A 850 -43.11 -48.83 27.84
CA ALA A 850 -44.01 -47.67 27.85
C ALA A 850 -45.51 -48.07 27.85
N GLU A 851 -45.83 -49.30 27.49
CA GLU A 851 -47.17 -49.89 27.56
C GLU A 851 -47.50 -50.46 28.95
N SER A 852 -46.53 -50.56 29.87
CA SER A 852 -46.79 -51.02 31.24
C SER A 852 -47.76 -50.08 31.97
N THR A 853 -48.67 -50.68 32.74
CA THR A 853 -49.65 -49.95 33.54
C THR A 853 -49.09 -49.74 34.93
N VAL A 854 -48.96 -48.49 35.36
CA VAL A 854 -48.44 -48.10 36.67
C VAL A 854 -49.53 -47.54 37.57
N GLU A 855 -49.44 -47.84 38.86
CA GLU A 855 -50.25 -47.25 39.91
C GLU A 855 -49.37 -46.35 40.77
N VAL A 856 -49.73 -45.08 40.94
CA VAL A 856 -48.92 -44.11 41.70
C VAL A 856 -49.74 -43.24 42.66
N HIS A 857 -49.05 -42.74 43.69
CA HIS A 857 -49.41 -41.48 44.34
C HIS A 857 -48.53 -40.34 43.81
N TYR A 858 -49.05 -39.11 43.81
CA TYR A 858 -48.31 -37.94 43.36
C TYR A 858 -48.87 -36.62 43.90
N THR A 859 -48.04 -35.57 43.84
CA THR A 859 -48.43 -34.15 43.89
C THR A 859 -47.62 -33.36 42.86
N GLY A 860 -48.23 -32.35 42.24
CA GLY A 860 -47.62 -31.51 41.20
C GLY A 860 -47.73 -30.00 41.50
N TRP A 861 -46.65 -29.28 41.25
CA TRP A 861 -46.48 -27.85 41.51
C TRP A 861 -45.80 -27.12 40.34
N LEU A 862 -46.08 -25.82 40.21
CA LEU A 862 -45.21 -24.89 39.49
C LEU A 862 -43.98 -24.53 40.33
N VAL A 863 -42.94 -24.01 39.67
CA VAL A 863 -41.66 -23.63 40.28
C VAL A 863 -41.80 -22.58 41.39
N ASP A 864 -42.86 -21.75 41.37
CA ASP A 864 -43.17 -20.75 42.40
C ASP A 864 -43.82 -21.33 43.68
N GLY A 865 -44.03 -22.65 43.73
CA GLY A 865 -44.70 -23.35 44.83
C GLY A 865 -46.22 -23.51 44.66
N THR A 866 -46.81 -23.03 43.57
CA THR A 866 -48.25 -23.19 43.29
C THR A 866 -48.59 -24.66 42.99
N LYS A 867 -49.21 -25.37 43.94
CA LYS A 867 -49.74 -26.72 43.73
C LYS A 867 -50.89 -26.67 42.72
N PHE A 868 -50.81 -27.45 41.64
CA PHE A 868 -51.89 -27.55 40.64
C PHE A 868 -52.68 -28.86 40.70
N ASP A 869 -52.10 -29.95 41.21
CA ASP A 869 -52.79 -31.26 41.33
C ASP A 869 -52.16 -32.15 42.42
N SER A 870 -52.94 -33.09 42.97
CA SER A 870 -52.47 -34.11 43.92
C SER A 870 -53.46 -35.27 44.04
N SER A 871 -52.98 -36.50 43.89
CA SER A 871 -53.73 -37.71 44.26
C SER A 871 -53.62 -38.02 45.76
N VAL A 872 -52.56 -37.55 46.43
CA VAL A 872 -52.40 -37.66 47.88
C VAL A 872 -53.47 -36.84 48.61
N ASP A 873 -53.73 -35.60 48.17
CA ASP A 873 -54.84 -34.77 48.72
C ASP A 873 -56.23 -35.41 48.48
N ARG A 874 -56.36 -36.32 47.50
CA ARG A 874 -57.59 -37.08 47.22
C ARG A 874 -57.70 -38.39 48.02
N GLY A 875 -56.61 -38.86 48.65
CA GLY A 875 -56.58 -40.11 49.40
C GLY A 875 -56.81 -41.37 48.55
N GLN A 876 -56.51 -41.32 47.24
CA GLN A 876 -56.68 -42.43 46.29
C GLN A 876 -55.49 -42.44 45.31
N THR A 877 -55.00 -43.61 44.94
CA THR A 877 -54.01 -43.79 43.87
C THR A 877 -54.60 -43.46 42.50
N ILE A 878 -53.75 -43.29 41.49
CA ILE A 878 -54.15 -43.26 40.07
C ILE A 878 -53.43 -44.37 39.31
N GLU A 879 -54.13 -45.02 38.37
CA GLU A 879 -53.61 -46.10 37.53
C GLU A 879 -53.67 -45.67 36.04
N PHE A 880 -52.58 -45.82 35.29
CA PHE A 880 -52.47 -45.42 33.87
C PHE A 880 -51.35 -46.17 33.12
N GLU A 881 -51.47 -46.26 31.79
CA GLU A 881 -50.38 -46.71 30.90
C GLU A 881 -49.34 -45.59 30.72
N LEU A 882 -48.04 -45.91 30.83
CA LEU A 882 -46.95 -44.91 30.82
C LEU A 882 -46.90 -44.07 29.52
N ASN A 883 -47.33 -44.61 28.39
CA ASN A 883 -47.43 -43.92 27.10
C ASN A 883 -48.62 -42.93 27.01
N GLY A 884 -49.55 -42.95 27.98
CA GLY A 884 -50.77 -42.14 28.00
C GLY A 884 -50.65 -40.80 28.73
N VAL A 885 -49.45 -40.47 29.24
CA VAL A 885 -49.16 -39.26 30.04
C VAL A 885 -48.11 -38.36 29.35
N ILE A 886 -47.71 -37.26 29.99
CA ILE A 886 -46.67 -36.36 29.46
C ILE A 886 -45.31 -37.08 29.37
N PRO A 887 -44.45 -36.79 28.37
CA PRO A 887 -43.19 -37.51 28.16
C PRO A 887 -42.28 -37.60 29.41
N GLY A 888 -42.20 -36.54 30.20
CA GLY A 888 -41.40 -36.54 31.43
C GLY A 888 -41.94 -37.46 32.54
N TRP A 889 -43.21 -37.86 32.49
CA TRP A 889 -43.76 -38.91 33.33
C TRP A 889 -43.47 -40.31 32.76
N THR A 890 -43.62 -40.50 31.44
CA THR A 890 -43.27 -41.76 30.75
C THR A 890 -41.83 -42.17 31.06
N GLU A 891 -40.90 -41.22 30.96
CA GLU A 891 -39.47 -41.42 31.23
C GLU A 891 -39.16 -41.46 32.74
N GLY A 892 -39.69 -40.50 33.51
CA GLY A 892 -39.38 -40.32 34.93
C GLY A 892 -39.95 -41.38 35.86
N VAL A 893 -41.13 -41.94 35.53
CA VAL A 893 -41.79 -43.02 36.28
C VAL A 893 -41.44 -44.39 35.69
N GLY A 894 -41.25 -44.50 34.37
CA GLY A 894 -40.81 -45.75 33.73
C GLY A 894 -39.43 -46.24 34.19
N SER A 895 -38.61 -45.34 34.73
CA SER A 895 -37.29 -45.66 35.33
C SER A 895 -37.31 -45.79 36.87
N MET A 896 -38.48 -45.87 37.50
CA MET A 896 -38.62 -46.14 38.94
C MET A 896 -38.72 -47.64 39.25
N LYS A 897 -38.62 -47.99 40.53
CA LYS A 897 -38.94 -49.32 41.08
C LYS A 897 -40.17 -49.21 41.98
N VAL A 898 -41.00 -50.24 42.02
CA VAL A 898 -42.14 -50.33 42.95
C VAL A 898 -41.67 -50.20 44.40
N GLY A 899 -42.42 -49.42 45.19
CA GLY A 899 -42.06 -48.97 46.54
C GLY A 899 -41.11 -47.76 46.57
N GLY A 900 -40.73 -47.21 45.41
CA GLY A 900 -39.86 -46.05 45.30
C GLY A 900 -40.62 -44.72 45.24
N LYS A 901 -39.97 -43.65 45.69
CA LYS A 901 -40.48 -42.28 45.69
C LYS A 901 -39.45 -41.31 45.13
N ARG A 902 -39.87 -40.44 44.21
CA ARG A 902 -38.97 -39.61 43.38
C ARG A 902 -39.54 -38.20 43.19
N LYS A 903 -38.69 -37.17 43.25
CA LYS A 903 -39.00 -35.81 42.79
C LYS A 903 -38.58 -35.67 41.33
N LEU A 904 -39.49 -35.31 40.44
CA LEU A 904 -39.24 -35.00 39.03
C LEU A 904 -39.25 -33.47 38.79
N ILE A 905 -38.34 -33.00 37.95
CA ILE A 905 -38.26 -31.63 37.43
C ILE A 905 -38.38 -31.74 35.91
N ILE A 906 -39.54 -31.37 35.38
CA ILE A 906 -39.93 -31.63 34.00
C ILE A 906 -39.90 -30.31 33.21
N PRO A 907 -38.96 -30.11 32.28
CA PRO A 907 -38.95 -28.92 31.43
C PRO A 907 -40.18 -28.87 30.54
N ALA A 908 -40.57 -27.67 30.08
CA ALA A 908 -41.80 -27.47 29.31
C ALA A 908 -41.90 -28.36 28.06
N THR A 909 -40.77 -28.67 27.42
CA THR A 909 -40.63 -29.59 26.27
C THR A 909 -41.08 -31.02 26.55
N LEU A 910 -40.99 -31.49 27.80
CA LEU A 910 -41.43 -32.81 28.26
C LEU A 910 -42.74 -32.75 29.06
N GLY A 911 -43.29 -31.56 29.25
CA GLY A 911 -44.58 -31.27 29.88
C GLY A 911 -45.63 -30.86 28.84
N TYR A 912 -46.23 -29.67 29.01
CA TYR A 912 -47.32 -29.17 28.17
C TYR A 912 -46.90 -28.09 27.15
N GLY A 913 -45.60 -27.81 27.04
CA GLY A 913 -45.02 -26.85 26.09
C GLY A 913 -45.59 -25.43 26.16
N GLU A 914 -45.47 -24.70 25.06
CA GLU A 914 -45.93 -23.31 24.89
C GLU A 914 -47.45 -23.10 25.08
N ARG A 915 -48.25 -24.16 25.19
CA ARG A 915 -49.71 -24.06 25.32
C ARG A 915 -50.19 -24.13 26.77
N GLY A 916 -49.43 -24.75 27.67
CA GLY A 916 -49.88 -25.02 29.03
C GLY A 916 -51.06 -26.01 29.08
N ALA A 917 -51.68 -26.14 30.25
CA ALA A 917 -52.78 -27.08 30.46
C ALA A 917 -53.77 -26.66 31.55
N GLY A 918 -55.02 -27.12 31.42
CA GLY A 918 -56.09 -27.01 32.43
C GLY A 918 -56.55 -25.59 32.80
N GLY A 919 -55.95 -24.54 32.22
CA GLY A 919 -56.12 -23.16 32.68
C GLY A 919 -55.38 -22.84 33.99
N VAL A 920 -54.56 -23.77 34.49
CA VAL A 920 -53.81 -23.66 35.76
C VAL A 920 -52.30 -23.88 35.60
N ILE A 921 -51.86 -24.47 34.49
CA ILE A 921 -50.46 -24.58 34.10
C ILE A 921 -50.20 -23.62 32.93
N PRO A 922 -49.33 -22.60 33.07
CA PRO A 922 -48.97 -21.69 31.97
C PRO A 922 -48.24 -22.38 30.81
N GLY A 923 -48.24 -21.74 29.64
CA GLY A 923 -47.32 -22.10 28.56
C GLY A 923 -45.86 -21.85 28.95
N GLY A 924 -44.96 -22.73 28.52
CA GLY A 924 -43.53 -22.65 28.86
C GLY A 924 -43.19 -23.04 30.31
N ALA A 925 -44.16 -23.50 31.10
CA ALA A 925 -43.93 -23.86 32.51
C ALA A 925 -43.08 -25.13 32.67
N THR A 926 -42.05 -25.04 33.50
CA THR A 926 -41.39 -26.22 34.11
C THR A 926 -42.24 -26.73 35.27
N LEU A 927 -42.40 -28.05 35.38
CA LEU A 927 -43.28 -28.71 36.35
C LEU A 927 -42.45 -29.46 37.39
N ILE A 928 -42.81 -29.32 38.67
CA ILE A 928 -42.23 -30.07 39.77
C ILE A 928 -43.26 -31.12 40.20
N PHE A 929 -42.85 -32.39 40.33
CA PHE A 929 -43.71 -33.45 40.86
C PHE A 929 -42.99 -34.25 41.93
N ASP A 930 -43.69 -34.66 42.98
CA ASP A 930 -43.30 -35.82 43.79
C ASP A 930 -44.19 -36.98 43.40
N VAL A 931 -43.60 -38.15 43.11
CA VAL A 931 -44.30 -39.37 42.66
C VAL A 931 -43.83 -40.56 43.49
N GLU A 932 -44.75 -41.45 43.87
CA GLU A 932 -44.51 -42.68 44.62
C GLU A 932 -45.14 -43.86 43.86
N LEU A 933 -44.33 -44.82 43.41
CA LEU A 933 -44.75 -45.93 42.56
C LEU A 933 -45.25 -47.12 43.41
N ILE A 934 -46.55 -47.38 43.36
CA ILE A 934 -47.26 -48.33 44.24
C ILE A 934 -47.33 -49.73 43.61
N SER A 935 -47.61 -49.84 42.31
CA SER A 935 -47.57 -51.09 41.56
C SER A 935 -47.26 -50.87 40.07
N THR A 936 -46.83 -51.92 39.37
CA THR A 936 -46.70 -51.97 37.91
C THR A 936 -47.25 -53.30 37.39
N LYS A 937 -47.76 -53.33 36.15
CA LYS A 937 -48.45 -54.45 35.50
C LYS A 937 -48.19 -54.46 33.99
#